data_AF-A0A1B6EEM0-F1
#
_entry.id   AF-A0A1B6EEM0-F1
#
_cell.length_a   1.000
_cell.length_b   1.000
_cell.length_c   1.000
_cell.angle_alpha   90.00
_cell.angle_beta   90.00
_cell.angle_gamma   90.00
#
_symmetry.space_group_name_H-M   'P 1'
#
loop_
_entity.id
_entity.type
_entity.pdbx_description
1 polymer ?
#
loop_
_entity_poly.entity_id
_entity_poly.type
_entity_poly.pdbx_seq_one_letter_code
_entity_poly.pdbx_strand_id
1 'polypeptide(L)'
;MWRFWLVLSFLFILVSGQFHCNLKKTEESPVKKYLRFKGIPRTVVLESSQRKFHQITTRILKIFLEEVLLYPNVTIVTKDDNFDNATLIFQRLYGNYGDELPETMINLEVWNPPNDNIINAELSEFVSDLGISGPPTRFGWFTPKSLLHLVPGMDIWRFFRTAESTKYFRLPNVYLTKILQSIRDKKSNRYFCEEPFCRGGIFSPEICENVTCATLLAGFFETTGFVIEHIRKLQLYVEVIWVGPQLEELVPFLTDELTKHNQTSLIFLSWTPSFIVTPNEETYSTIAFPPCEELDSSLMYCKYDLHKVIKLAWSRLRYTANPVHQLLMHVSFTLKEYEEFFQIYQNETKHNTRQDEVMDKVACHWMKTHSNNITTWKNKIRYNNELYIAGIFPLTGSNYNMAGSISQAAALATEAVNKSKILEGYQLKLFSDDGMCQPDVVMKVFINYVMQNRFKQLVGILGPACSDTVEPLAGVSRHFHTVVISYSAEGSSFSDRKKYPYFFRTIGENNQYQQVYLQLLQHLKWAKIGALAEDGHKYSEYLSHMQLVLKKNNITFEFNNKFPPQGNIENIKQYLQEMVQENIRIIIGDVYDDVARTVMCIAYQMGMTAYNSYVWFLPSWLSSDWYDTDKYNKKNNESVECSTEQMVMAINGYFSLSHAPFGPEDSLTHENITVKQWKENFMKSGTNYSTPDKISDYAGYAYDAVWMYAYALRKLYDENSTHLSGLHNENTTKRLVEILKETNFQGVSGTVQFRGRASRISVVHVNQWYFNKSTDKVKSIVGIFEPNNSINNQDPLAGKLKVDDYLIHWLTPDGEIPKDGMIPPPLCLVEGFKNLLGVKDCEIAIVIANVMGFLFIGSILLIVFIRFYQIKKDELEKIKNNNDVLNIANKLDKWEIARVNVVINRKIGEGAFGYVYGGEAFFDGSSRCKNLKNWFYIRRKTRFSQRSRSYETI
;
A
#
# COMPACT_ATOMS: atom_id res chain seq x y z
N MET A 1 -0.11 -16.38 -49.17
CA MET A 1 0.85 -15.69 -48.27
C MET A 1 1.33 -14.34 -48.80
N TRP A 2 1.70 -14.22 -50.09
CA TRP A 2 2.17 -12.95 -50.70
C TRP A 2 1.11 -11.83 -50.79
N ARG A 3 -0.17 -12.18 -51.02
CA ARG A 3 -1.29 -11.20 -51.03
C ARG A 3 -1.63 -10.61 -49.65
N PHE A 4 -1.27 -11.30 -48.56
CA PHE A 4 -1.53 -10.83 -47.19
C PHE A 4 -0.49 -9.77 -46.76
N TRP A 5 0.74 -9.88 -47.27
CA TRP A 5 1.80 -8.89 -47.06
C TRP A 5 1.57 -7.59 -47.85
N LEU A 6 1.01 -7.68 -49.06
CA LEU A 6 0.64 -6.49 -49.85
C LEU A 6 -0.54 -5.72 -49.24
N VAL A 7 -1.49 -6.40 -48.60
CA VAL A 7 -2.60 -5.76 -47.89
C VAL A 7 -2.11 -5.11 -46.59
N LEU A 8 -1.17 -5.73 -45.87
CA LEU A 8 -0.52 -5.13 -44.69
C LEU A 8 0.40 -3.95 -45.05
N SER A 9 1.10 -3.98 -46.20
CA SER A 9 1.88 -2.82 -46.66
C SER A 9 0.98 -1.69 -47.14
N PHE A 10 -0.18 -1.97 -47.74
CA PHE A 10 -1.16 -0.94 -48.08
C PHE A 10 -1.89 -0.37 -46.85
N LEU A 11 -2.13 -1.18 -45.81
CA LEU A 11 -2.69 -0.72 -44.54
C LEU A 11 -1.70 0.12 -43.70
N PHE A 12 -0.38 -0.08 -43.88
CA PHE A 12 0.64 0.80 -43.29
C PHE A 12 0.85 2.12 -44.05
N ILE A 13 0.34 2.25 -45.27
CA ILE A 13 0.44 3.47 -46.10
C ILE A 13 -0.82 4.35 -45.95
N LEU A 14 -1.85 3.90 -45.22
CA LEU A 14 -3.07 4.66 -44.91
C LEU A 14 -3.13 5.22 -43.48
N VAL A 15 -1.98 5.32 -42.80
CA VAL A 15 -1.85 6.26 -41.67
C VAL A 15 -1.48 7.61 -42.28
N SER A 16 -2.44 8.53 -42.31
CA SER A 16 -2.23 9.93 -42.69
C SER A 16 -0.92 10.45 -42.10
N GLY A 17 0.05 10.79 -42.96
CA GLY A 17 1.36 11.30 -42.52
C GLY A 17 1.16 12.49 -41.59
N GLN A 18 1.51 12.34 -40.31
CA GLN A 18 1.49 13.43 -39.34
C GLN A 18 2.57 14.44 -39.74
N PHE A 19 2.18 15.68 -40.03
CA PHE A 19 3.10 16.79 -40.24
C PHE A 19 3.92 17.05 -38.98
N HIS A 20 5.25 17.08 -39.10
CA HIS A 20 6.18 17.37 -38.00
C HIS A 20 6.98 18.64 -38.33
N CYS A 21 6.91 19.63 -37.45
CA CYS A 21 7.65 20.89 -37.54
C CYS A 21 9.15 20.73 -37.20
N ASN A 22 9.52 19.68 -36.45
CA ASN A 22 10.89 19.35 -36.02
C ASN A 22 11.53 20.49 -35.21
N LEU A 23 10.89 20.85 -34.09
CA LEU A 23 11.40 21.88 -33.17
C LEU A 23 12.55 21.39 -32.27
N LYS A 24 12.92 20.09 -32.30
CA LYS A 24 13.99 19.52 -31.48
C LYS A 24 15.33 19.38 -32.23
N LYS A 25 16.38 20.04 -31.70
CA LYS A 25 17.71 19.41 -31.57
C LYS A 25 17.66 18.49 -30.35
N THR A 26 18.13 17.27 -30.53
CA THR A 26 18.14 16.15 -29.59
C THR A 26 18.79 16.47 -28.24
N GLU A 27 18.03 16.31 -27.17
CA GLU A 27 18.51 15.77 -25.89
C GLU A 27 17.51 14.72 -25.41
N GLU A 28 18.02 13.74 -24.68
CA GLU A 28 17.53 12.37 -24.51
C GLU A 28 16.05 12.24 -24.07
N SER A 29 15.45 11.17 -24.59
CA SER A 29 14.07 10.67 -24.42
C SER A 29 13.28 11.18 -23.20
N PRO A 30 12.38 12.18 -23.37
CA PRO A 30 11.40 12.50 -22.35
C PRO A 30 10.13 11.66 -22.56
N VAL A 31 9.53 11.21 -21.46
CA VAL A 31 8.34 10.36 -21.39
C VAL A 31 7.13 11.04 -22.06
N LYS A 32 6.45 10.33 -22.97
CA LYS A 32 5.20 10.79 -23.62
C LYS A 32 4.09 10.97 -22.59
N LYS A 33 3.32 12.06 -22.70
CA LYS A 33 2.20 12.40 -21.81
C LYS A 33 0.87 12.05 -22.45
N TYR A 34 -0.15 11.77 -21.63
CA TYR A 34 -1.48 11.41 -22.12
C TYR A 34 -2.54 12.13 -21.29
N LEU A 35 -3.60 12.61 -21.96
CA LEU A 35 -4.83 12.98 -21.27
C LEU A 35 -5.51 11.71 -20.78
N ARG A 36 -5.94 11.68 -19.52
CA ARG A 36 -6.57 10.50 -18.93
C ARG A 36 -7.97 10.78 -18.45
N PHE A 37 -8.92 9.98 -18.94
CA PHE A 37 -10.30 10.01 -18.49
C PHE A 37 -10.70 8.62 -18.01
N LYS A 38 -11.17 8.52 -16.76
CA LYS A 38 -11.50 7.23 -16.09
C LYS A 38 -10.37 6.19 -16.19
N GLY A 39 -9.11 6.64 -16.07
CA GLY A 39 -7.91 5.79 -16.10
C GLY A 39 -7.39 5.38 -17.49
N ILE A 40 -8.11 5.73 -18.57
CA ILE A 40 -7.77 5.35 -19.94
C ILE A 40 -7.11 6.54 -20.67
N PRO A 41 -6.00 6.36 -21.40
CA PRO A 41 -5.43 7.40 -22.23
C PRO A 41 -6.38 7.78 -23.37
N ARG A 42 -6.54 9.08 -23.61
CA ARG A 42 -7.44 9.66 -24.61
C ARG A 42 -6.72 10.73 -25.42
N THR A 43 -7.23 10.96 -26.61
CA THR A 43 -6.77 12.00 -27.53
C THR A 43 -7.24 13.36 -27.04
N VAL A 44 -6.36 14.37 -27.11
CA VAL A 44 -6.75 15.77 -26.89
C VAL A 44 -7.42 16.28 -28.17
N VAL A 45 -8.66 16.73 -28.08
CA VAL A 45 -9.42 17.22 -29.24
C VAL A 45 -9.52 18.73 -29.19
N LEU A 46 -8.94 19.41 -30.19
CA LEU A 46 -8.98 20.86 -30.36
C LEU A 46 -10.10 21.22 -31.34
N GLU A 47 -10.92 22.20 -31.00
CA GLU A 47 -11.89 22.81 -31.91
C GLU A 47 -11.22 23.90 -32.73
N SER A 48 -11.49 23.93 -34.03
CA SER A 48 -11.12 25.03 -34.93
C SER A 48 -12.30 25.42 -35.80
N SER A 49 -12.24 26.56 -36.49
CA SER A 49 -13.32 27.00 -37.39
C SER A 49 -12.82 27.28 -38.80
N GLN A 50 -13.71 27.75 -39.69
CA GLN A 50 -13.33 28.13 -41.06
C GLN A 50 -12.45 29.38 -41.10
N ARG A 51 -12.35 30.14 -40.00
CA ARG A 51 -11.51 31.32 -39.90
C ARG A 51 -10.03 30.92 -39.92
N LYS A 52 -9.29 31.46 -40.89
CA LYS A 52 -7.87 31.17 -41.11
C LYS A 52 -6.98 31.47 -39.89
N PHE A 53 -7.25 32.57 -39.17
CA PHE A 53 -6.50 32.87 -37.94
C PHE A 53 -6.73 31.80 -36.86
N HIS A 54 -7.98 31.39 -36.63
CA HIS A 54 -8.31 30.31 -35.69
C HIS A 54 -7.65 28.98 -36.08
N GLN A 55 -7.56 28.69 -37.38
CA GLN A 55 -6.86 27.52 -37.90
C GLN A 55 -5.36 27.55 -37.61
N ILE A 56 -4.71 28.71 -37.74
CA ILE A 56 -3.28 28.89 -37.48
C ILE A 56 -3.00 28.79 -35.98
N THR A 57 -3.75 29.52 -35.15
CA THR A 57 -3.57 29.51 -33.68
C THR A 57 -3.81 28.11 -33.08
N THR A 58 -4.80 27.37 -33.58
CA THR A 58 -5.06 25.98 -33.17
C THR A 58 -3.93 25.02 -33.57
N ARG A 59 -3.35 25.19 -34.77
CA ARG A 59 -2.21 24.38 -35.23
C ARG A 59 -0.94 24.69 -34.46
N ILE A 60 -0.70 25.95 -34.09
CA ILE A 60 0.40 26.34 -33.19
C ILE A 60 0.28 25.59 -31.87
N LEU A 61 -0.92 25.56 -31.26
CA LEU A 61 -1.15 24.80 -30.03
C LEU A 61 -0.93 23.30 -30.25
N LYS A 62 -1.44 22.72 -31.34
CA LYS A 62 -1.23 21.30 -31.67
C LYS A 62 0.27 20.95 -31.72
N ILE A 63 1.06 21.70 -32.49
CA ILE A 63 2.51 21.50 -32.63
C ILE A 63 3.19 21.60 -31.26
N PHE A 64 2.80 22.58 -30.42
CA PHE A 64 3.35 22.71 -29.06
C PHE A 64 3.02 21.49 -28.19
N LEU A 65 1.78 21.00 -28.24
CA LEU A 65 1.37 19.83 -27.46
C LEU A 65 2.11 18.55 -27.90
N GLU A 66 2.25 18.33 -29.20
CA GLU A 66 2.87 17.13 -29.77
C GLU A 66 4.40 17.13 -29.62
N GLU A 67 5.07 18.23 -29.98
CA GLU A 67 6.54 18.27 -30.05
C GLU A 67 7.23 18.80 -28.78
N VAL A 68 6.58 19.71 -28.04
CA VAL A 68 7.15 20.34 -26.84
C VAL A 68 6.68 19.65 -25.57
N LEU A 69 5.37 19.39 -25.42
CA LEU A 69 4.81 18.71 -24.26
C LEU A 69 4.71 17.18 -24.39
N LEU A 70 4.92 16.64 -25.59
CA LEU A 70 4.97 15.21 -25.90
C LEU A 70 3.64 14.46 -25.68
N TYR A 71 2.52 15.12 -25.99
CA TYR A 71 1.23 14.44 -26.12
C TYR A 71 1.12 13.81 -27.51
N PRO A 72 1.13 12.47 -27.65
CA PRO A 72 1.27 11.83 -28.96
C PRO A 72 -0.01 11.87 -29.81
N ASN A 73 -1.17 12.07 -29.18
CA ASN A 73 -2.47 12.05 -29.85
C ASN A 73 -3.20 13.37 -29.63
N VAL A 74 -3.05 14.31 -30.58
CA VAL A 74 -3.80 15.57 -30.63
C VAL A 74 -4.50 15.69 -31.99
N THR A 75 -5.81 15.89 -31.98
CA THR A 75 -6.62 16.00 -33.20
C THR A 75 -7.35 17.33 -33.26
N ILE A 76 -7.46 17.89 -34.46
CA ILE A 76 -8.25 19.11 -34.69
C ILE A 76 -9.56 18.70 -35.35
N VAL A 77 -10.66 19.22 -34.84
CA VAL A 77 -12.00 19.08 -35.41
C VAL A 77 -12.49 20.46 -35.82
N THR A 78 -12.83 20.62 -37.10
CA THR A 78 -13.36 21.89 -37.61
C THR A 78 -14.87 21.94 -37.41
N LYS A 79 -15.37 23.02 -36.80
CA LYS A 79 -16.78 23.33 -36.58
C LYS A 79 -17.07 24.74 -37.07
N ASP A 80 -18.25 24.95 -37.62
CA ASP A 80 -18.66 26.28 -38.07
C ASP A 80 -18.95 27.17 -36.86
N ASP A 81 -18.50 28.42 -36.92
CA ASP A 81 -18.74 29.40 -35.86
C ASP A 81 -20.22 29.80 -35.88
N ASN A 82 -20.91 29.60 -34.75
CA ASN A 82 -22.26 30.15 -34.54
C ASN A 82 -22.15 31.33 -33.56
N PHE A 83 -22.05 32.54 -34.11
CA PHE A 83 -21.90 33.75 -33.32
C PHE A 83 -23.18 34.17 -32.58
N ASP A 84 -24.33 33.55 -32.89
CA ASP A 84 -25.63 33.86 -32.27
C ASP A 84 -25.96 32.92 -31.10
N ASN A 85 -25.32 31.75 -31.01
CA ASN A 85 -25.61 30.75 -29.98
C ASN A 85 -24.34 30.15 -29.38
N ALA A 86 -23.83 30.80 -28.34
CA ALA A 86 -22.66 30.32 -27.60
C ALA A 86 -22.92 29.00 -26.84
N THR A 87 -24.19 28.65 -26.57
CA THR A 87 -24.56 27.39 -25.89
C THR A 87 -24.10 26.16 -26.66
N LEU A 88 -24.08 26.22 -27.99
CA LEU A 88 -23.58 25.13 -28.83
C LEU A 88 -22.09 24.86 -28.63
N ILE A 89 -21.29 25.91 -28.41
CA ILE A 89 -19.85 25.78 -28.14
C ILE A 89 -19.66 25.07 -26.79
N PHE A 90 -20.43 25.47 -25.77
CA PHE A 90 -20.33 24.83 -24.46
C PHE A 90 -20.74 23.35 -24.51
N GLN A 91 -21.87 23.02 -25.13
CA GLN A 91 -22.32 21.62 -25.27
C GLN A 91 -21.25 20.73 -25.90
N ARG A 92 -20.48 21.24 -26.87
CA ARG A 92 -19.36 20.49 -27.46
C ARG A 92 -18.19 20.34 -26.50
N LEU A 93 -17.90 21.35 -25.68
CA LEU A 93 -16.78 21.39 -24.72
C LEU A 93 -16.97 20.55 -23.45
N TYR A 94 -18.21 20.29 -23.02
CA TYR A 94 -18.47 19.50 -21.80
C TYR A 94 -19.45 18.33 -21.95
N GLY A 95 -20.12 18.18 -23.10
CA GLY A 95 -21.07 17.10 -23.38
C GLY A 95 -22.33 17.16 -22.51
N ASN A 96 -22.91 16.01 -22.15
CA ASN A 96 -24.02 15.90 -21.22
C ASN A 96 -23.50 15.85 -19.77
N TYR A 97 -23.51 17.01 -19.08
CA TYR A 97 -23.22 17.13 -17.64
C TYR A 97 -21.88 16.50 -17.17
N GLY A 98 -20.85 16.50 -18.02
CA GLY A 98 -19.45 16.28 -17.64
C GLY A 98 -18.99 14.83 -17.40
N ASP A 99 -19.87 13.83 -17.34
CA ASP A 99 -19.50 12.42 -17.07
C ASP A 99 -19.09 11.58 -18.28
N GLU A 100 -19.19 12.19 -19.46
CA GLU A 100 -18.74 11.64 -20.74
C GLU A 100 -17.59 12.46 -21.32
N LEU A 101 -16.92 11.90 -22.34
CA LEU A 101 -15.87 12.63 -23.06
C LEU A 101 -16.55 13.66 -23.96
N PRO A 102 -16.17 14.95 -23.90
CA PRO A 102 -16.74 15.95 -24.78
C PRO A 102 -16.28 15.75 -26.23
N GLU A 103 -17.03 16.30 -27.18
CA GLU A 103 -16.70 16.23 -28.61
C GLU A 103 -15.39 16.98 -28.89
N THR A 104 -15.25 18.17 -28.32
CA THR A 104 -14.04 18.99 -28.36
C THR A 104 -13.66 19.37 -26.94
N MET A 105 -12.39 19.64 -26.66
CA MET A 105 -11.91 19.93 -25.30
C MET A 105 -11.40 21.35 -25.13
N ILE A 106 -10.97 21.99 -26.22
CA ILE A 106 -10.31 23.30 -26.21
C ILE A 106 -10.74 24.06 -27.46
N ASN A 107 -11.20 25.31 -27.30
CA ASN A 107 -11.43 26.27 -28.38
C ASN A 107 -10.66 27.56 -28.05
N LEU A 108 -9.77 28.00 -28.95
CA LEU A 108 -8.90 29.14 -28.71
C LEU A 108 -9.49 30.48 -29.13
N GLU A 109 -10.50 30.54 -30.01
CA GLU A 109 -10.98 31.82 -30.55
C GLU A 109 -12.50 31.97 -30.46
N VAL A 110 -13.04 31.86 -29.24
CA VAL A 110 -14.48 32.10 -29.00
C VAL A 110 -14.73 33.60 -28.89
N TRP A 111 -15.70 34.11 -29.66
CA TRP A 111 -16.06 35.53 -29.63
C TRP A 111 -17.04 35.81 -28.51
N ASN A 112 -16.64 36.71 -27.62
CA ASN A 112 -17.42 37.14 -26.47
C ASN A 112 -17.90 38.59 -26.63
N PRO A 113 -19.21 38.85 -26.74
CA PRO A 113 -19.75 40.21 -26.82
C PRO A 113 -19.46 41.02 -25.54
N PRO A 114 -19.37 42.36 -25.63
CA PRO A 114 -18.99 43.21 -24.50
C PRO A 114 -20.00 43.20 -23.32
N ASN A 115 -21.29 42.97 -23.60
CA ASN A 115 -22.37 43.01 -22.60
C ASN A 115 -22.87 41.62 -22.15
N ASP A 116 -22.20 40.54 -22.57
CA ASP A 116 -22.63 39.18 -22.24
C ASP A 116 -21.55 38.44 -21.43
N ASN A 117 -21.91 38.03 -20.22
CA ASN A 117 -21.10 37.07 -19.47
C ASN A 117 -21.56 35.68 -19.87
N ILE A 118 -20.98 35.18 -20.96
CA ILE A 118 -21.40 33.91 -21.59
C ILE A 118 -21.30 32.72 -20.61
N ILE A 119 -20.43 32.79 -19.60
CA ILE A 119 -20.29 31.75 -18.56
C ILE A 119 -20.96 32.20 -17.26
N ASN A 120 -22.08 31.57 -16.94
CA ASN A 120 -22.74 31.70 -15.64
C ASN A 120 -22.06 30.78 -14.59
N ALA A 121 -22.45 30.91 -13.32
CA ALA A 121 -21.88 30.13 -12.23
C ALA A 121 -22.03 28.61 -12.42
N GLU A 122 -23.14 28.16 -13.00
CA GLU A 122 -23.42 26.74 -13.27
C GLU A 122 -22.51 26.15 -14.37
N LEU A 123 -22.25 26.90 -15.45
CA LEU A 123 -21.38 26.47 -16.54
C LEU A 123 -19.90 26.49 -16.18
N SER A 124 -19.51 27.30 -15.18
CA SER A 124 -18.12 27.42 -14.72
C SER A 124 -17.55 26.11 -14.13
N GLU A 125 -18.42 25.19 -13.69
CA GLU A 125 -18.01 23.87 -13.22
C GLU A 125 -17.57 22.96 -14.38
N PHE A 126 -18.10 23.18 -15.59
CA PHE A 126 -17.91 22.31 -16.75
C PHE A 126 -16.97 22.88 -17.80
N VAL A 127 -16.96 24.20 -17.97
CA VAL A 127 -16.11 24.93 -18.93
C VAL A 127 -15.34 26.02 -18.19
N SER A 128 -14.04 26.08 -18.44
CA SER A 128 -13.15 27.12 -17.90
C SER A 128 -12.91 28.21 -18.94
N ASP A 129 -13.19 29.46 -18.56
CA ASP A 129 -12.65 30.65 -19.22
C ASP A 129 -11.18 30.83 -18.83
N LEU A 130 -10.29 30.81 -19.82
CA LEU A 130 -8.84 30.95 -19.62
C LEU A 130 -8.31 32.30 -20.10
N GLY A 131 -9.22 33.26 -20.28
CA GLY A 131 -8.93 34.65 -20.64
C GLY A 131 -8.71 34.87 -22.14
N ILE A 132 -8.15 36.03 -22.45
CA ILE A 132 -8.00 36.53 -23.83
C ILE A 132 -6.99 35.68 -24.62
N SER A 133 -7.38 35.31 -25.84
CA SER A 133 -6.55 34.58 -26.79
C SER A 133 -5.82 35.47 -27.77
N GLY A 134 -6.51 36.50 -28.27
CA GLY A 134 -6.10 37.25 -29.44
C GLY A 134 -6.59 38.70 -29.40
N PRO A 135 -6.31 39.49 -30.45
CA PRO A 135 -6.85 40.84 -30.57
C PRO A 135 -8.38 40.84 -30.58
N PRO A 136 -9.04 41.93 -30.11
CA PRO A 136 -10.48 42.04 -30.19
C PRO A 136 -10.96 42.01 -31.64
N THR A 137 -12.15 41.48 -31.85
CA THR A 137 -12.74 41.29 -33.19
C THR A 137 -14.09 41.97 -33.29
N ARG A 138 -14.51 42.37 -34.49
CA ARG A 138 -15.87 42.87 -34.73
C ARG A 138 -16.30 42.63 -36.17
N PHE A 139 -17.60 42.49 -36.38
CA PHE A 139 -18.15 42.62 -37.72
C PHE A 139 -18.12 44.08 -38.16
N GLY A 140 -18.08 44.31 -39.46
CA GLY A 140 -18.11 45.65 -40.02
C GLY A 140 -18.51 45.64 -41.49
N TRP A 141 -19.06 46.75 -41.94
CA TRP A 141 -19.20 47.03 -43.35
C TRP A 141 -17.97 47.83 -43.76
N PHE A 142 -17.28 47.37 -44.80
CA PHE A 142 -16.00 47.92 -45.21
C PHE A 142 -16.07 48.43 -46.64
N THR A 143 -15.33 49.49 -46.90
CA THR A 143 -15.14 50.06 -48.23
C THR A 143 -13.65 50.33 -48.50
N PRO A 144 -13.13 50.08 -49.71
CA PRO A 144 -11.73 50.33 -50.02
C PRO A 144 -11.39 51.82 -49.92
N LYS A 145 -10.30 52.16 -49.21
CA LYS A 145 -9.85 53.56 -49.08
C LYS A 145 -9.51 54.20 -50.43
N SER A 146 -9.05 53.40 -51.39
CA SER A 146 -8.76 53.84 -52.76
C SER A 146 -9.99 54.28 -53.55
N LEU A 147 -11.20 53.98 -53.09
CA LEU A 147 -12.46 54.36 -53.76
C LEU A 147 -13.25 55.43 -52.99
N LEU A 148 -12.77 55.88 -51.82
CA LEU A 148 -13.47 56.85 -50.98
C LEU A 148 -13.63 58.23 -51.63
N HIS A 149 -12.70 58.64 -52.50
CA HIS A 149 -12.80 59.92 -53.23
C HIS A 149 -14.02 59.98 -54.15
N LEU A 150 -14.58 58.83 -54.54
CA LEU A 150 -15.78 58.75 -55.37
C LEU A 150 -17.07 59.03 -54.60
N VAL A 151 -17.01 59.06 -53.26
CA VAL A 151 -18.22 59.14 -52.42
C VAL A 151 -18.06 60.20 -51.32
N PRO A 152 -18.42 61.46 -51.61
CA PRO A 152 -18.21 62.57 -50.67
C PRO A 152 -19.11 62.45 -49.43
N GLY A 153 -18.54 62.69 -48.24
CA GLY A 153 -19.30 62.79 -46.99
C GLY A 153 -19.79 61.46 -46.41
N MET A 154 -19.17 60.34 -46.79
CA MET A 154 -19.51 59.02 -46.25
C MET A 154 -18.65 58.67 -45.03
N ASP A 155 -19.31 58.53 -43.88
CA ASP A 155 -18.70 58.08 -42.63
C ASP A 155 -19.59 57.12 -41.82
N ILE A 156 -20.91 57.10 -42.07
CA ILE A 156 -21.90 56.43 -41.20
C ILE A 156 -22.95 55.66 -42.03
N TRP A 157 -23.53 54.60 -41.45
CA TRP A 157 -24.60 53.78 -42.03
C TRP A 157 -25.80 54.55 -42.60
N ARG A 158 -26.08 55.76 -42.10
CA ARG A 158 -27.21 56.61 -42.54
C ARG A 158 -27.12 56.97 -44.03
N PHE A 159 -25.93 56.91 -44.61
CA PHE A 159 -25.71 57.08 -46.04
C PHE A 159 -26.57 56.12 -46.88
N PHE A 160 -26.92 54.93 -46.37
CA PHE A 160 -27.70 53.94 -47.12
C PHE A 160 -29.22 54.09 -46.96
N ARG A 161 -29.72 55.16 -46.34
CA ARG A 161 -31.17 55.40 -46.15
C ARG A 161 -31.86 56.11 -47.31
N THR A 162 -31.12 56.59 -48.31
CA THR A 162 -31.70 57.25 -49.48
C THR A 162 -31.23 56.59 -50.77
N ALA A 163 -32.13 56.46 -51.74
CA ALA A 163 -31.84 55.81 -53.01
C ALA A 163 -30.82 56.57 -53.89
N GLU A 164 -30.61 57.86 -53.65
CA GLU A 164 -29.69 58.68 -54.43
C GLU A 164 -28.24 58.41 -54.06
N SER A 165 -27.95 58.29 -52.76
CA SER A 165 -26.62 57.98 -52.24
C SER A 165 -26.21 56.54 -52.52
N THR A 166 -27.15 55.59 -52.59
CA THR A 166 -26.82 54.18 -52.85
C THR A 166 -26.35 53.90 -54.28
N LYS A 167 -26.57 54.84 -55.22
CA LYS A 167 -26.05 54.75 -56.60
C LYS A 167 -24.53 54.67 -56.66
N TYR A 168 -23.83 55.29 -55.71
CA TYR A 168 -22.37 55.25 -55.63
C TYR A 168 -21.81 53.85 -55.35
N PHE A 169 -22.65 52.91 -54.92
CA PHE A 169 -22.28 51.55 -54.50
C PHE A 169 -22.98 50.46 -55.32
N ARG A 170 -23.56 50.83 -56.45
CA ARG A 170 -24.17 49.86 -57.36
C ARG A 170 -23.08 49.29 -58.26
N LEU A 171 -22.91 47.96 -58.23
CA LEU A 171 -21.89 47.33 -59.07
C LEU A 171 -22.30 47.33 -60.55
N PRO A 172 -21.38 47.64 -61.49
CA PRO A 172 -21.66 47.61 -62.93
C PRO A 172 -22.04 46.21 -63.44
N ASN A 173 -22.96 46.15 -64.41
CA ASN A 173 -23.42 44.89 -65.02
C ASN A 173 -22.31 44.03 -65.64
N VAL A 174 -21.17 44.63 -66.00
CA VAL A 174 -20.01 43.92 -66.57
C VAL A 174 -19.42 42.91 -65.59
N TYR A 175 -19.45 43.20 -64.28
CA TYR A 175 -18.87 42.34 -63.26
C TYR A 175 -19.87 41.34 -62.66
N LEU A 176 -21.17 41.56 -62.90
CA LEU A 176 -22.25 40.70 -62.40
C LEU A 176 -22.07 39.24 -62.80
N THR A 177 -21.62 38.94 -64.02
CA THR A 177 -21.39 37.55 -64.45
C THR A 177 -20.38 36.81 -63.57
N LYS A 178 -19.28 37.48 -63.18
CA LYS A 178 -18.24 36.89 -62.32
C LYS A 178 -18.73 36.75 -60.88
N ILE A 179 -19.49 37.72 -60.38
CA ILE A 179 -20.11 37.68 -59.05
C ILE A 179 -21.15 36.54 -58.97
N LEU A 180 -22.01 36.41 -59.99
CA LEU A 180 -23.05 35.38 -60.07
C LEU A 180 -22.48 33.96 -60.12
N GLN A 181 -21.29 33.77 -60.73
CA GLN A 181 -20.55 32.51 -60.68
C GLN A 181 -20.08 32.15 -59.27
N SER A 182 -19.96 33.15 -58.38
CA SER A 182 -19.48 32.99 -57.01
C SER A 182 -20.56 32.78 -55.96
N ILE A 183 -21.85 32.81 -56.32
CA ILE A 183 -22.98 32.66 -55.37
C ILE A 183 -23.24 31.18 -55.03
N ARG A 184 -22.65 30.25 -55.79
CA ARG A 184 -22.82 28.81 -55.59
C ARG A 184 -21.55 28.16 -55.08
N ASP A 185 -21.71 27.21 -54.17
CA ASP A 185 -20.62 26.32 -53.80
C ASP A 185 -20.26 25.42 -54.99
N LYS A 186 -18.99 25.43 -55.38
CA LYS A 186 -18.45 24.64 -56.50
C LYS A 186 -18.62 23.14 -56.32
N LYS A 187 -18.73 22.65 -55.07
CA LYS A 187 -18.88 21.21 -54.78
C LYS A 187 -20.34 20.77 -54.77
N SER A 188 -21.19 21.48 -54.05
CA SER A 188 -22.60 21.10 -53.88
C SER A 188 -23.54 21.71 -54.93
N ASN A 189 -23.08 22.71 -55.69
CA ASN A 189 -23.87 23.51 -56.64
C ASN A 189 -25.10 24.21 -56.03
N ARG A 190 -25.13 24.31 -54.69
CA ARG A 190 -26.15 25.01 -53.90
C ARG A 190 -25.81 26.48 -53.75
N TYR A 191 -26.82 27.32 -53.60
CA TYR A 191 -26.61 28.73 -53.30
C TYR A 191 -26.16 28.90 -51.84
N PHE A 192 -25.30 29.88 -51.55
CA PHE A 192 -24.93 30.16 -50.15
C PHE A 192 -26.11 30.68 -49.32
N CYS A 193 -27.14 31.26 -49.95
CA CYS A 193 -28.43 31.54 -49.32
C CYS A 193 -29.55 30.80 -50.06
N GLU A 194 -30.18 29.83 -49.40
CA GLU A 194 -31.33 29.06 -49.91
C GLU A 194 -32.64 29.40 -49.20
N GLU A 195 -32.62 30.41 -48.32
CA GLU A 195 -33.81 30.85 -47.59
C GLU A 195 -34.91 31.39 -48.51
N PRO A 196 -36.20 31.29 -48.15
CA PRO A 196 -37.32 31.68 -49.02
C PRO A 196 -37.28 33.14 -49.51
N PHE A 197 -36.63 34.03 -48.76
CA PHE A 197 -36.46 35.44 -49.12
C PHE A 197 -35.26 35.70 -50.06
N CYS A 198 -34.40 34.71 -50.28
CA CYS A 198 -33.26 34.80 -51.20
C CYS A 198 -33.68 34.33 -52.60
N ARG A 199 -33.69 35.25 -53.56
CA ARG A 199 -33.98 34.94 -54.97
C ARG A 199 -32.65 34.68 -55.69
N GLY A 200 -32.34 33.41 -55.95
CA GLY A 200 -31.09 33.02 -56.63
C GLY A 200 -29.83 33.37 -55.84
N GLY A 201 -29.88 33.27 -54.51
CA GLY A 201 -28.79 33.59 -53.58
C GLY A 201 -28.58 35.09 -53.30
N ILE A 202 -29.50 35.93 -53.77
CA ILE A 202 -29.50 37.38 -53.53
C ILE A 202 -30.70 37.75 -52.66
N PHE A 203 -30.46 38.56 -51.63
CA PHE A 203 -31.51 39.19 -50.84
C PHE A 203 -31.72 40.63 -51.33
N SER A 204 -32.97 40.97 -51.65
CA SER A 204 -33.39 42.33 -52.00
C SER A 204 -34.56 42.73 -51.10
N PRO A 205 -34.45 43.81 -50.30
CA PRO A 205 -35.55 44.25 -49.45
C PRO A 205 -36.68 44.86 -50.28
N GLU A 206 -37.90 44.92 -49.74
CA GLU A 206 -39.11 45.35 -50.47
C GLU A 206 -38.96 46.80 -51.01
N ILE A 207 -38.22 47.63 -50.28
CA ILE A 207 -37.91 49.03 -50.63
C ILE A 207 -37.10 49.12 -51.95
N CYS A 208 -36.40 48.05 -52.35
CA CYS A 208 -35.57 47.98 -53.55
C CYS A 208 -36.29 47.46 -54.79
N GLU A 209 -37.57 47.06 -54.72
CA GLU A 209 -38.27 46.48 -55.89
C GLU A 209 -38.42 47.46 -57.06
N ASN A 210 -38.62 48.75 -56.77
CA ASN A 210 -38.83 49.81 -57.77
C ASN A 210 -37.67 50.83 -57.85
N VAL A 211 -36.60 50.63 -57.07
CA VAL A 211 -35.53 51.62 -56.90
C VAL A 211 -34.16 50.94 -56.88
N THR A 212 -33.15 51.58 -57.48
CA THR A 212 -31.80 51.02 -57.51
C THR A 212 -31.13 51.05 -56.14
N CYS A 213 -30.72 49.90 -55.64
CA CYS A 213 -30.05 49.74 -54.36
C CYS A 213 -28.55 49.49 -54.50
N ALA A 214 -27.81 49.70 -53.40
CA ALA A 214 -26.39 49.42 -53.28
C ALA A 214 -26.16 47.91 -53.13
N THR A 215 -25.07 47.39 -53.68
CA THR A 215 -24.77 45.95 -53.64
C THR A 215 -23.76 45.64 -52.54
N LEU A 216 -24.19 44.93 -51.49
CA LEU A 216 -23.34 44.45 -50.39
C LEU A 216 -22.90 43.01 -50.64
N LEU A 217 -21.58 42.80 -50.74
CA LEU A 217 -21.01 41.46 -50.81
C LEU A 217 -20.79 40.89 -49.41
N ALA A 218 -21.21 39.66 -49.17
CA ALA A 218 -21.03 38.97 -47.90
C ALA A 218 -20.44 37.56 -48.11
N GLY A 219 -19.82 37.01 -47.06
CA GLY A 219 -19.21 35.69 -47.09
C GLY A 219 -20.25 34.57 -47.02
N PHE A 220 -20.17 33.75 -45.97
CA PHE A 220 -21.13 32.68 -45.70
C PHE A 220 -22.40 33.22 -45.04
N PHE A 221 -23.56 32.69 -45.43
CA PHE A 221 -24.86 33.13 -44.91
C PHE A 221 -25.01 32.82 -43.41
N GLU A 222 -24.50 31.68 -42.96
CA GLU A 222 -24.59 31.21 -41.57
C GLU A 222 -23.94 32.16 -40.56
N THR A 223 -22.91 32.91 -40.98
CA THR A 223 -22.18 33.85 -40.13
C THR A 223 -22.59 35.30 -40.31
N THR A 224 -23.17 35.66 -41.46
CA THR A 224 -23.47 37.05 -41.84
C THR A 224 -24.95 37.33 -42.10
N GLY A 225 -25.81 36.32 -42.02
CA GLY A 225 -27.25 36.42 -42.29
C GLY A 225 -28.00 37.39 -41.38
N PHE A 226 -27.45 37.67 -40.19
CA PHE A 226 -27.98 38.68 -39.26
C PHE A 226 -28.13 40.08 -39.89
N VAL A 227 -27.38 40.37 -40.96
CA VAL A 227 -27.45 41.65 -41.68
C VAL A 227 -28.82 41.93 -42.30
N ILE A 228 -29.60 40.90 -42.62
CA ILE A 228 -30.93 41.04 -43.22
C ILE A 228 -31.86 41.80 -42.28
N GLU A 229 -31.88 41.39 -41.02
CA GLU A 229 -32.69 42.05 -40.00
C GLU A 229 -32.23 43.50 -39.85
N HIS A 230 -30.93 43.78 -39.91
CA HIS A 230 -30.39 45.15 -39.83
C HIS A 230 -30.87 46.02 -40.98
N ILE A 231 -30.82 45.50 -42.21
CA ILE A 231 -31.28 46.22 -43.41
C ILE A 231 -32.77 46.55 -43.31
N ARG A 232 -33.59 45.59 -42.85
CA ARG A 232 -35.04 45.80 -42.66
C ARG A 232 -35.34 46.82 -41.57
N LYS A 233 -34.78 46.66 -40.37
CA LYS A 233 -35.06 47.55 -39.23
C LYS A 233 -34.58 48.97 -39.45
N LEU A 234 -33.41 49.14 -40.06
CA LEU A 234 -32.82 50.46 -40.33
C LEU A 234 -33.31 51.07 -41.67
N GLN A 235 -34.14 50.35 -42.43
CA GLN A 235 -34.68 50.75 -43.73
C GLN A 235 -33.58 51.16 -44.73
N LEU A 236 -32.60 50.27 -44.94
CA LEU A 236 -31.46 50.52 -45.83
C LEU A 236 -31.75 50.06 -47.26
N TYR A 237 -31.36 50.89 -48.24
CA TYR A 237 -31.48 50.61 -49.68
C TYR A 237 -30.30 49.74 -50.16
N VAL A 238 -30.19 48.53 -49.61
CA VAL A 238 -29.04 47.63 -49.83
C VAL A 238 -29.53 46.23 -50.18
N GLU A 239 -29.05 45.69 -51.30
CA GLU A 239 -29.18 44.26 -51.64
C GLU A 239 -27.93 43.50 -51.17
N VAL A 240 -28.10 42.25 -50.77
CA VAL A 240 -27.00 41.42 -50.24
C VAL A 240 -26.78 40.21 -51.12
N ILE A 241 -25.51 39.99 -51.50
CA ILE A 241 -25.07 38.86 -52.29
C ILE A 241 -24.07 38.04 -51.46
N TRP A 242 -24.42 36.81 -51.12
CA TRP A 242 -23.51 35.88 -50.44
C TRP A 242 -22.66 35.11 -51.46
N VAL A 243 -21.35 35.32 -51.39
CA VAL A 243 -20.36 34.70 -52.29
C VAL A 243 -19.47 33.67 -51.57
N GLY A 244 -19.77 33.37 -50.30
CA GLY A 244 -19.10 32.34 -49.51
C GLY A 244 -17.59 32.59 -49.39
N PRO A 245 -16.74 31.55 -49.60
CA PRO A 245 -15.29 31.67 -49.43
C PRO A 245 -14.62 32.51 -50.53
N GLN A 246 -15.31 32.80 -51.64
CA GLN A 246 -14.75 33.58 -52.74
C GLN A 246 -14.70 35.09 -52.44
N LEU A 247 -15.31 35.55 -51.35
CA LEU A 247 -15.25 36.95 -50.92
C LEU A 247 -13.80 37.45 -50.83
N GLU A 248 -12.88 36.61 -50.33
CA GLU A 248 -11.47 36.96 -50.16
C GLU A 248 -10.73 37.22 -51.48
N GLU A 249 -11.13 36.57 -52.57
CA GLU A 249 -10.55 36.77 -53.90
C GLU A 249 -11.29 37.89 -54.66
N LEU A 250 -12.61 37.96 -54.49
CA LEU A 250 -13.48 38.86 -55.23
C LEU A 250 -13.32 40.32 -54.80
N VAL A 251 -13.17 40.60 -53.51
CA VAL A 251 -13.05 41.97 -52.99
C VAL A 251 -11.78 42.66 -53.50
N PRO A 252 -10.56 42.08 -53.41
CA PRO A 252 -9.37 42.69 -54.00
C PRO A 252 -9.48 42.85 -55.52
N PHE A 253 -9.99 41.82 -56.22
CA PHE A 253 -10.18 41.88 -57.67
C PHE A 253 -11.10 43.04 -58.09
N LEU A 254 -12.26 43.18 -57.44
CA LEU A 254 -13.20 44.27 -57.74
C LEU A 254 -12.62 45.62 -57.35
N THR A 255 -11.88 45.70 -56.24
CA THR A 255 -11.23 46.94 -55.80
C THR A 255 -10.25 47.44 -56.86
N ASP A 256 -9.40 46.56 -57.39
CA ASP A 256 -8.43 46.91 -58.43
C ASP A 256 -9.12 47.35 -59.73
N GLU A 257 -10.12 46.62 -60.20
CA GLU A 257 -10.83 46.93 -61.45
C GLU A 257 -11.64 48.23 -61.35
N LEU A 258 -12.37 48.44 -60.25
CA LEU A 258 -13.16 49.65 -60.03
C LEU A 258 -12.25 50.89 -59.86
N THR A 259 -11.07 50.73 -59.24
CA THR A 259 -10.09 51.81 -59.09
C THR A 259 -9.50 52.21 -60.45
N LYS A 260 -9.16 51.25 -61.31
CA LYS A 260 -8.64 51.52 -62.67
C LYS A 260 -9.63 52.31 -63.54
N HIS A 261 -10.92 52.01 -63.42
CA HIS A 261 -11.96 52.61 -64.26
C HIS A 261 -12.68 53.79 -63.60
N ASN A 262 -12.35 54.14 -62.35
CA ASN A 262 -12.92 55.26 -61.59
C ASN A 262 -14.47 55.28 -61.61
N GLN A 263 -15.08 54.11 -61.38
CA GLN A 263 -16.51 53.88 -61.55
C GLN A 263 -17.29 54.13 -60.24
N THR A 264 -17.63 53.05 -59.55
CA THR A 264 -18.42 53.04 -58.31
C THR A 264 -17.57 52.53 -57.16
N SER A 265 -17.95 52.89 -55.94
CA SER A 265 -17.36 52.32 -54.74
C SER A 265 -17.90 50.91 -54.48
N LEU A 266 -17.23 50.20 -53.57
CA LEU A 266 -17.52 48.83 -53.18
C LEU A 266 -17.83 48.79 -51.68
N ILE A 267 -18.86 48.03 -51.30
CA ILE A 267 -19.13 47.65 -49.91
C ILE A 267 -19.18 46.15 -49.76
N PHE A 268 -18.60 45.67 -48.66
CA PHE A 268 -18.68 44.28 -48.29
C PHE A 268 -18.78 44.13 -46.78
N LEU A 269 -19.42 43.06 -46.34
CA LEU A 269 -19.58 42.67 -44.95
C LEU A 269 -18.53 41.61 -44.62
N SER A 270 -17.70 41.93 -43.62
CA SER A 270 -16.67 41.02 -43.11
C SER A 270 -16.43 41.31 -41.61
N TRP A 271 -15.29 40.90 -41.11
CA TRP A 271 -14.81 41.23 -39.77
C TRP A 271 -13.35 41.68 -39.79
N THR A 272 -12.94 42.35 -38.71
CA THR A 272 -11.57 42.78 -38.47
C THR A 272 -11.07 42.18 -37.14
N PRO A 273 -9.84 41.64 -37.07
CA PRO A 273 -8.96 41.31 -38.21
C PRO A 273 -9.45 40.11 -39.04
N SER A 274 -9.28 40.17 -40.36
CA SER A 274 -9.48 39.04 -41.28
C SER A 274 -8.40 39.01 -42.36
N PHE A 275 -8.43 38.00 -43.24
CA PHE A 275 -7.54 37.94 -44.41
C PHE A 275 -7.94 38.93 -45.52
N ILE A 276 -9.08 39.62 -45.38
CA ILE A 276 -9.53 40.68 -46.28
C ILE A 276 -9.19 42.03 -45.66
N VAL A 277 -9.70 42.26 -44.44
CA VAL A 277 -9.47 43.47 -43.67
C VAL A 277 -8.31 43.21 -42.73
N THR A 278 -7.13 43.63 -43.16
CA THR A 278 -5.89 43.37 -42.43
C THR A 278 -5.90 44.05 -41.05
N PRO A 279 -5.17 43.51 -40.07
CA PRO A 279 -5.17 44.01 -38.69
C PRO A 279 -4.81 45.51 -38.53
N ASN A 280 -4.05 46.07 -39.47
CA ASN A 280 -3.64 47.47 -39.51
C ASN A 280 -4.68 48.41 -40.18
N GLU A 281 -5.79 47.87 -40.72
CA GLU A 281 -6.85 48.61 -41.41
C GLU A 281 -6.35 49.62 -42.47
N GLU A 282 -5.17 49.38 -43.06
CA GLU A 282 -4.54 50.35 -43.97
C GLU A 282 -5.29 50.49 -45.30
N THR A 283 -5.96 49.43 -45.75
CA THR A 283 -6.54 49.32 -47.10
C THR A 283 -8.03 49.63 -47.16
N TYR A 284 -8.75 49.46 -46.05
CA TYR A 284 -10.21 49.62 -45.99
C TYR A 284 -10.62 50.59 -44.89
N SER A 285 -11.74 51.27 -45.08
CA SER A 285 -12.41 52.09 -44.08
C SER A 285 -13.66 51.38 -43.59
N THR A 286 -13.95 51.49 -42.30
CA THR A 286 -15.14 50.89 -41.67
C THR A 286 -16.29 51.90 -41.69
N ILE A 287 -17.48 51.46 -42.08
CA ILE A 287 -18.72 52.24 -41.97
C ILE A 287 -19.22 52.11 -40.53
N ALA A 288 -19.36 53.26 -39.84
CA ALA A 288 -19.80 53.26 -38.45
C ALA A 288 -21.30 52.96 -38.31
N PHE A 289 -21.63 52.02 -37.41
CA PHE A 289 -22.97 51.74 -36.92
C PHE A 289 -23.13 52.26 -35.48
N PRO A 290 -24.35 52.51 -34.98
CA PRO A 290 -24.57 52.97 -33.61
C PRO A 290 -24.05 51.93 -32.59
N PRO A 291 -23.50 52.37 -31.45
CA PRO A 291 -23.07 51.46 -30.39
C PRO A 291 -24.27 50.76 -29.75
N CYS A 292 -24.06 49.57 -29.18
CA CYS A 292 -25.15 48.75 -28.65
C CYS A 292 -25.91 49.41 -27.47
N GLU A 293 -25.27 50.35 -26.75
CA GLU A 293 -25.85 51.04 -25.59
C GLU A 293 -26.94 52.08 -25.97
N GLU A 294 -26.98 52.55 -27.21
CA GLU A 294 -27.84 53.66 -27.64
C GLU A 294 -29.21 53.22 -28.22
N LEU A 295 -29.45 51.93 -28.47
CA LEU A 295 -30.71 51.43 -29.05
C LEU A 295 -31.31 50.28 -28.24
N ASP A 296 -32.64 50.28 -28.13
CA ASP A 296 -33.45 49.39 -27.29
C ASP A 296 -33.05 47.90 -27.43
N SER A 297 -32.46 47.39 -26.34
CA SER A 297 -32.33 46.03 -25.77
C SER A 297 -32.25 44.77 -26.66
N SER A 298 -32.29 44.85 -27.98
CA SER A 298 -32.10 43.70 -28.85
C SER A 298 -30.62 43.46 -29.13
N LEU A 299 -30.12 42.25 -28.81
CA LEU A 299 -28.76 41.70 -29.06
C LEU A 299 -28.25 41.86 -30.51
N MET A 300 -29.11 42.32 -31.40
CA MET A 300 -28.92 42.49 -32.82
C MET A 300 -27.79 43.48 -33.15
N TYR A 301 -27.75 44.67 -32.53
CA TYR A 301 -26.78 45.73 -32.87
C TYR A 301 -25.38 45.54 -32.27
N CYS A 302 -25.24 44.72 -31.23
CA CYS A 302 -23.97 44.42 -30.57
C CYS A 302 -22.95 43.72 -31.49
N LYS A 303 -23.35 43.23 -32.67
CA LYS A 303 -22.46 42.53 -33.63
C LYS A 303 -21.32 43.40 -34.18
N TYR A 304 -21.53 44.72 -34.27
CA TYR A 304 -20.54 45.65 -34.81
C TYR A 304 -19.61 46.25 -33.75
N ASP A 305 -19.88 46.00 -32.46
CA ASP A 305 -19.01 46.40 -31.35
C ASP A 305 -17.83 45.43 -31.19
N LEU A 306 -16.82 45.86 -30.44
CA LEU A 306 -15.62 45.05 -30.18
C LEU A 306 -15.94 43.87 -29.26
N HIS A 307 -15.77 42.66 -29.80
CA HIS A 307 -15.85 41.39 -29.10
C HIS A 307 -14.47 40.99 -28.58
N LYS A 308 -14.44 40.46 -27.35
CA LYS A 308 -13.24 39.83 -26.81
C LYS A 308 -13.09 38.45 -27.42
N VAL A 309 -11.88 38.09 -27.83
CA VAL A 309 -11.58 36.72 -28.26
C VAL A 309 -11.03 35.96 -27.06
N ILE A 310 -11.81 35.01 -26.53
CA ILE A 310 -11.48 34.25 -25.32
C ILE A 310 -11.16 32.78 -25.63
N LYS A 311 -10.41 32.16 -24.71
CA LYS A 311 -10.07 30.74 -24.74
C LYS A 311 -10.98 29.97 -23.79
N LEU A 312 -11.67 28.98 -24.33
CA LEU A 312 -12.51 28.09 -23.54
C LEU A 312 -11.94 26.68 -23.55
N ALA A 313 -12.00 26.02 -22.40
CA ALA A 313 -11.52 24.66 -22.27
C ALA A 313 -12.39 23.83 -21.32
N TRP A 314 -12.44 22.53 -21.52
CA TRP A 314 -13.10 21.60 -20.61
C TRP A 314 -12.47 21.66 -19.22
N SER A 315 -13.26 21.94 -18.18
CA SER A 315 -12.77 22.22 -16.83
C SER A 315 -11.95 21.07 -16.23
N ARG A 316 -12.30 19.82 -16.57
CA ARG A 316 -11.61 18.63 -16.07
C ARG A 316 -10.15 18.52 -16.57
N LEU A 317 -9.74 19.27 -17.60
CA LEU A 317 -8.34 19.35 -18.04
C LEU A 317 -7.39 19.77 -16.93
N ARG A 318 -7.86 20.55 -15.94
CA ARG A 318 -7.08 20.89 -14.75
C ARG A 318 -6.59 19.67 -13.98
N TYR A 319 -7.32 18.55 -14.03
CA TYR A 319 -7.00 17.31 -13.32
C TYR A 319 -6.51 16.21 -14.26
N THR A 320 -7.08 16.12 -15.47
CA THR A 320 -6.80 15.05 -16.44
C THR A 320 -5.58 15.34 -17.31
N ALA A 321 -5.20 16.62 -17.46
CA ALA A 321 -4.05 17.08 -18.26
C ALA A 321 -3.56 18.46 -17.78
N ASN A 322 -3.22 18.59 -16.49
CA ASN A 322 -2.85 19.87 -15.87
C ASN A 322 -1.79 20.70 -16.64
N PRO A 323 -0.72 20.10 -17.23
CA PRO A 323 0.23 20.87 -18.04
C PRO A 323 -0.41 21.56 -19.25
N VAL A 324 -1.44 20.95 -19.85
CA VAL A 324 -2.20 21.54 -20.96
C VAL A 324 -3.05 22.72 -20.45
N HIS A 325 -3.74 22.53 -19.32
CA HIS A 325 -4.52 23.61 -18.71
C HIS A 325 -3.66 24.82 -18.32
N GLN A 326 -2.48 24.59 -17.72
CA GLN A 326 -1.52 25.66 -17.40
C GLN A 326 -0.98 26.38 -18.64
N LEU A 327 -0.68 25.63 -19.70
CA LEU A 327 -0.28 26.21 -20.98
C LEU A 327 -1.35 27.18 -21.50
N LEU A 328 -2.62 26.75 -21.52
CA LEU A 328 -3.72 27.54 -22.05
C LEU A 328 -3.94 28.86 -21.31
N MET A 329 -3.64 28.93 -20.01
CA MET A 329 -3.66 30.18 -19.25
C MET A 329 -2.62 31.22 -19.73
N HIS A 330 -1.61 30.79 -20.49
CA HIS A 330 -0.48 31.63 -20.90
C HIS A 330 -0.34 31.81 -22.42
N VAL A 331 -0.96 30.94 -23.22
CA VAL A 331 -1.02 31.12 -24.67
C VAL A 331 -1.91 32.31 -25.00
N SER A 332 -1.35 33.28 -25.71
CA SER A 332 -2.06 34.43 -26.25
C SER A 332 -1.27 34.98 -27.43
N PHE A 333 -1.97 35.64 -28.34
CA PHE A 333 -1.43 36.19 -29.57
C PHE A 333 -1.76 37.69 -29.67
N THR A 334 -0.82 38.46 -30.19
CA THR A 334 -0.90 39.91 -30.36
C THR A 334 -1.38 40.27 -31.77
N LEU A 335 -1.82 41.52 -31.96
CA LEU A 335 -2.22 42.03 -33.28
C LEU A 335 -1.08 41.89 -34.31
N LYS A 336 0.16 42.17 -33.88
CA LYS A 336 1.36 42.05 -34.72
C LYS A 336 1.61 40.60 -35.16
N GLU A 337 1.41 39.63 -34.28
CA GLU A 337 1.54 38.21 -34.64
C GLU A 337 0.47 37.79 -35.66
N TYR A 338 -0.74 38.37 -35.63
CA TYR A 338 -1.76 38.17 -36.68
C TYR A 338 -1.33 38.76 -38.02
N GLU A 339 -0.66 39.91 -38.05
CA GLU A 339 -0.08 40.48 -39.26
C GLU A 339 1.01 39.57 -39.84
N GLU A 340 1.86 39.02 -38.98
CA GLU A 340 2.91 38.07 -39.38
C GLU A 340 2.30 36.77 -39.93
N PHE A 341 1.26 36.22 -39.29
CA PHE A 341 0.53 35.07 -39.82
C PHE A 341 0.03 35.31 -41.24
N PHE A 342 -0.52 36.49 -41.50
CA PHE A 342 -1.00 36.89 -42.82
C PHE A 342 0.14 36.97 -43.85
N GLN A 343 1.26 37.60 -43.49
CA GLN A 343 2.43 37.73 -44.37
C GLN A 343 3.05 36.36 -44.72
N ILE A 344 3.24 35.49 -43.72
CA ILE A 344 3.77 34.14 -43.93
C ILE A 344 2.80 33.34 -44.80
N TYR A 345 1.50 33.43 -44.53
CA TYR A 345 0.48 32.74 -45.34
C TYR A 345 0.54 33.15 -46.82
N GLN A 346 0.60 34.45 -47.11
CA GLN A 346 0.70 34.94 -48.50
C GLN A 346 1.95 34.41 -49.21
N ASN A 347 3.07 34.30 -48.51
CA ASN A 347 4.29 33.76 -49.09
C ASN A 347 4.17 32.26 -49.39
N GLU A 348 3.64 31.48 -48.44
CA GLU A 348 3.47 30.02 -48.59
C GLU A 348 2.42 29.63 -49.63
N THR A 349 1.39 30.47 -49.86
CA THR A 349 0.38 30.21 -50.89
C THR A 349 0.90 30.35 -52.31
N LYS A 350 2.00 31.09 -52.54
CA LYS A 350 2.63 31.20 -53.87
C LYS A 350 3.28 29.90 -54.33
N HIS A 351 3.62 29.02 -53.39
CA HIS A 351 4.43 27.82 -53.65
C HIS A 351 3.67 26.50 -53.45
N ASN A 352 2.51 26.50 -52.79
CA ASN A 352 1.76 25.29 -52.45
C ASN A 352 0.28 25.40 -52.81
N THR A 353 -0.34 24.29 -53.20
CA THR A 353 -1.76 24.24 -53.63
C THR A 353 -2.73 23.69 -52.58
N ARG A 354 -2.24 23.00 -51.53
CA ARG A 354 -3.10 22.42 -50.47
C ARG A 354 -3.18 23.33 -49.25
N GLN A 355 -4.39 23.77 -48.94
CA GLN A 355 -4.66 24.75 -47.87
C GLN A 355 -4.25 24.24 -46.48
N ASP A 356 -4.53 22.98 -46.13
CA ASP A 356 -4.14 22.42 -44.83
C ASP A 356 -2.61 22.35 -44.64
N GLU A 357 -1.88 21.97 -45.70
CA GLU A 357 -0.41 21.94 -45.68
C GLU A 357 0.18 23.35 -45.55
N VAL A 358 -0.45 24.36 -46.18
CA VAL A 358 -0.07 25.76 -46.02
C VAL A 358 -0.25 26.21 -44.56
N MET A 359 -1.38 25.89 -43.93
CA MET A 359 -1.64 26.28 -42.54
C MET A 359 -0.64 25.63 -41.56
N ASP A 360 -0.31 24.36 -41.76
CA ASP A 360 0.68 23.65 -40.94
C ASP A 360 2.09 24.27 -41.10
N LYS A 361 2.46 24.67 -42.32
CA LYS A 361 3.72 25.38 -42.60
C LYS A 361 3.77 26.77 -41.95
N VAL A 362 2.67 27.54 -42.02
CA VAL A 362 2.58 28.87 -41.40
C VAL A 362 2.78 28.75 -39.88
N ALA A 363 2.04 27.84 -39.24
CA ALA A 363 2.17 27.58 -37.80
C ALA A 363 3.61 27.16 -37.42
N CYS A 364 4.22 26.28 -38.22
CA CYS A 364 5.59 25.82 -37.99
C CYS A 364 6.63 26.93 -38.19
N HIS A 365 6.49 27.74 -39.24
CA HIS A 365 7.37 28.87 -39.49
C HIS A 365 7.35 29.85 -38.31
N TRP A 366 6.15 30.22 -37.85
CA TRP A 366 6.00 31.09 -36.69
C TRP A 366 6.62 30.50 -35.41
N MET A 367 6.38 29.21 -35.14
CA MET A 367 6.99 28.52 -33.99
C MET A 367 8.52 28.54 -34.03
N LYS A 368 9.12 28.40 -35.22
CA LYS A 368 10.58 28.46 -35.39
C LYS A 368 11.13 29.87 -35.18
N THR A 369 10.44 30.90 -35.65
CA THR A 369 10.87 32.30 -35.49
C THR A 369 10.64 32.82 -34.07
N HIS A 370 9.64 32.30 -33.35
CA HIS A 370 9.25 32.73 -32.00
C HIS A 370 9.64 31.73 -30.90
N SER A 371 10.87 31.20 -30.98
CA SER A 371 11.37 30.23 -30.00
C SER A 371 11.36 30.76 -28.54
N ASN A 372 11.49 32.08 -28.35
CA ASN A 372 11.38 32.72 -27.04
C ASN A 372 9.96 32.61 -26.42
N ASN A 373 8.91 32.65 -27.24
CA ASN A 373 7.54 32.46 -26.75
C ASN A 373 7.36 31.01 -26.31
N ILE A 374 7.93 30.05 -27.06
CA ILE A 374 7.90 28.63 -26.72
C ILE A 374 8.58 28.36 -25.38
N THR A 375 9.79 28.91 -25.17
CA THR A 375 10.51 28.75 -23.90
C THR A 375 9.78 29.42 -22.74
N THR A 376 9.21 30.61 -22.96
CA THR A 376 8.43 31.34 -21.95
C THR A 376 7.18 30.55 -21.54
N TRP A 377 6.40 30.06 -22.50
CA TRP A 377 5.22 29.22 -22.22
C TRP A 377 5.63 27.93 -21.50
N LYS A 378 6.70 27.26 -21.94
CA LYS A 378 7.22 26.05 -21.29
C LYS A 378 7.66 26.30 -19.85
N ASN A 379 8.37 27.40 -19.58
CA ASN A 379 8.89 27.73 -18.25
C ASN A 379 7.78 28.13 -17.26
N LYS A 380 6.66 28.65 -17.76
CA LYS A 380 5.48 28.97 -16.93
C LYS A 380 4.68 27.72 -16.53
N ILE A 381 4.86 26.59 -17.22
CA ILE A 381 4.24 25.31 -16.83
C ILE A 381 4.97 24.78 -15.60
N ARG A 382 4.28 24.82 -14.45
CA ARG A 382 4.77 24.29 -13.20
C ARG A 382 4.31 22.84 -13.06
N TYR A 383 5.27 21.92 -13.15
CA TYR A 383 5.09 20.53 -12.72
C TYR A 383 5.05 20.47 -11.19
N ASN A 384 4.02 21.05 -10.58
CA ASN A 384 3.84 20.99 -9.13
C ASN A 384 2.94 19.79 -8.78
N ASN A 385 3.36 18.61 -9.20
CA ASN A 385 2.70 17.38 -8.79
C ASN A 385 3.25 17.01 -7.41
N GLU A 386 2.58 17.52 -6.37
CA GLU A 386 2.89 17.17 -5.00
C GLU A 386 2.38 15.75 -4.71
N LEU A 387 3.23 14.94 -4.08
CA LEU A 387 2.88 13.64 -3.53
C LEU A 387 3.02 13.71 -2.02
N TYR A 388 2.07 13.10 -1.31
CA TYR A 388 2.02 13.19 0.14
C TYR A 388 2.27 11.83 0.79
N ILE A 389 3.01 11.83 1.90
CA ILE A 389 3.05 10.73 2.86
C ILE A 389 2.34 11.22 4.12
N ALA A 390 1.35 10.46 4.58
CA ALA A 390 0.68 10.72 5.85
C ALA A 390 1.46 10.03 6.98
N GLY A 391 2.19 10.80 7.77
CA GLY A 391 2.93 10.33 8.93
C GLY A 391 2.10 10.40 10.20
N ILE A 392 1.95 9.27 10.90
CA ILE A 392 1.26 9.16 12.18
C ILE A 392 2.28 8.79 13.25
N PHE A 393 2.61 9.76 14.10
CA PHE A 393 3.66 9.66 15.14
C PHE A 393 3.05 9.83 16.54
N PRO A 394 3.60 9.20 17.60
CA PRO A 394 3.07 9.34 18.95
C PRO A 394 3.66 10.59 19.65
N LEU A 395 3.30 11.79 19.16
CA LEU A 395 3.92 13.05 19.58
C LEU A 395 3.55 13.45 21.02
N THR A 396 2.34 13.08 21.46
CA THR A 396 1.86 13.31 22.83
C THR A 396 1.18 12.05 23.40
N GLY A 397 0.84 12.05 24.69
CA GLY A 397 0.00 11.02 25.32
C GLY A 397 0.65 9.64 25.55
N SER A 398 1.90 9.41 25.12
CA SER A 398 2.63 8.15 25.34
C SER A 398 3.99 8.39 26.01
N ASN A 399 4.57 7.36 26.64
CA ASN A 399 5.91 7.40 27.23
C ASN A 399 7.05 7.46 26.18
N TYR A 400 6.74 7.62 24.88
CA TYR A 400 7.74 7.80 23.82
C TYR A 400 8.37 9.19 23.90
N ASN A 401 9.30 9.37 24.86
CA ASN A 401 10.02 10.62 25.10
C ASN A 401 10.86 11.11 23.89
N MET A 402 11.00 10.30 22.83
CA MET A 402 11.78 10.59 21.62
C MET A 402 10.95 10.59 20.32
N ALA A 403 9.61 10.64 20.38
CA ALA A 403 8.76 10.59 19.19
C ALA A 403 9.09 11.68 18.14
N GLY A 404 9.47 12.88 18.59
CA GLY A 404 9.87 13.96 17.67
C GLY A 404 11.21 13.70 16.95
N SER A 405 12.10 12.86 17.49
CA SER A 405 13.31 12.41 16.77
C SER A 405 12.92 11.53 15.58
N ILE A 406 11.89 10.70 15.73
CA ILE A 406 11.41 9.80 14.67
C ILE A 406 10.74 10.61 13.53
N SER A 407 9.86 11.55 13.87
CA SER A 407 9.21 12.39 12.84
C SER A 407 10.22 13.27 12.11
N GLN A 408 11.25 13.77 12.80
CA GLN A 408 12.35 14.50 12.20
C GLN A 408 13.16 13.65 11.22
N ALA A 409 13.43 12.38 11.55
CA ALA A 409 14.12 11.47 10.64
C ALA A 409 13.33 11.27 9.34
N ALA A 410 12.02 11.09 9.43
CA ALA A 410 11.15 11.00 8.26
C ALA A 410 11.12 12.31 7.42
N ALA A 411 11.17 13.47 8.08
CA ALA A 411 11.25 14.77 7.40
C ALA A 411 12.57 14.93 6.63
N LEU A 412 13.70 14.61 7.27
CA LEU A 412 15.02 14.64 6.63
C LEU A 412 15.12 13.66 5.46
N ALA A 413 14.51 12.48 5.56
CA ALA A 413 14.43 11.54 4.44
C ALA A 413 13.65 12.13 3.27
N THR A 414 12.55 12.84 3.54
CA THR A 414 11.75 13.51 2.49
C THR A 414 12.55 14.59 1.77
N GLU A 415 13.35 15.37 2.52
CA GLU A 415 14.27 16.36 1.94
C GLU A 415 15.36 15.69 1.09
N ALA A 416 15.96 14.61 1.58
CA ALA A 416 16.97 13.85 0.86
C ALA A 416 16.44 13.24 -0.45
N VAL A 417 15.24 12.65 -0.41
CA VAL A 417 14.53 12.14 -1.60
C VAL A 417 14.33 13.25 -2.63
N ASN A 418 13.83 14.41 -2.22
CA ASN A 418 13.61 15.54 -3.12
C ASN A 418 14.94 16.07 -3.70
N LYS A 419 16.02 16.11 -2.90
CA LYS A 419 17.35 16.53 -3.33
C LYS A 419 17.98 15.57 -4.34
N SER A 420 17.74 14.26 -4.17
CA SER A 420 18.25 13.22 -5.08
C SER A 420 17.66 13.27 -6.48
N LYS A 421 16.52 13.97 -6.66
CA LYS A 421 15.73 14.01 -7.90
C LYS A 421 15.26 12.63 -8.39
N ILE A 422 15.18 11.64 -7.50
CA ILE A 422 14.70 10.29 -7.88
C ILE A 422 13.29 10.34 -8.48
N LEU A 423 12.41 11.22 -8.01
CA LEU A 423 11.08 11.49 -8.56
C LEU A 423 11.07 12.77 -9.40
N GLU A 424 11.64 12.75 -10.60
CA GLU A 424 11.68 13.93 -11.48
C GLU A 424 10.27 14.48 -11.78
N GLY A 425 10.06 15.78 -11.55
CA GLY A 425 8.78 16.46 -11.79
C GLY A 425 7.73 16.27 -10.69
N TYR A 426 8.09 15.63 -9.57
CA TYR A 426 7.24 15.49 -8.38
C TYR A 426 8.00 15.99 -7.15
N GLN A 427 7.26 16.53 -6.18
CA GLN A 427 7.79 16.88 -4.86
C GLN A 427 7.09 16.04 -3.80
N LEU A 428 7.87 15.27 -3.03
CA LEU A 428 7.37 14.49 -1.91
C LEU A 428 7.24 15.39 -0.67
N LYS A 429 6.10 15.33 0.01
CA LYS A 429 5.83 16.06 1.26
C LYS A 429 5.35 15.10 2.33
N LEU A 430 5.88 15.26 3.53
CA LEU A 430 5.46 14.52 4.72
C LEU A 430 4.50 15.40 5.54
N PHE A 431 3.36 14.84 5.91
CA PHE A 431 2.54 15.37 6.99
C PHE A 431 2.81 14.59 8.27
N SER A 432 2.83 15.27 9.40
CA SER A 432 3.09 14.67 10.70
C SER A 432 1.90 14.95 11.61
N ASP A 433 1.09 13.94 11.87
CA ASP A 433 -0.04 13.99 12.80
C ASP A 433 0.23 13.14 14.04
N ASP A 434 -0.38 13.54 15.14
CA ASP A 434 -0.27 12.84 16.41
C ASP A 434 -1.29 11.69 16.51
N GLY A 435 -0.79 10.46 16.66
CA GLY A 435 -1.60 9.27 16.88
C GLY A 435 -1.82 8.91 18.35
N MET A 436 -1.08 9.53 19.29
CA MET A 436 -1.13 9.28 20.74
C MET A 436 -1.00 7.81 21.18
N CYS A 437 -0.59 6.91 20.27
CA CYS A 437 -0.73 5.46 20.45
C CYS A 437 -2.14 5.00 20.85
N GLN A 438 -3.18 5.74 20.45
CA GLN A 438 -4.57 5.40 20.71
C GLN A 438 -5.28 5.00 19.39
N PRO A 439 -5.93 3.81 19.33
CA PRO A 439 -6.53 3.31 18.09
C PRO A 439 -7.59 4.24 17.47
N ASP A 440 -8.42 4.87 18.30
CA ASP A 440 -9.46 5.81 17.87
C ASP A 440 -8.88 7.10 17.30
N VAL A 441 -7.82 7.64 17.92
CA VAL A 441 -7.09 8.82 17.42
C VAL A 441 -6.43 8.53 16.08
N VAL A 442 -5.73 7.40 15.95
CA VAL A 442 -5.12 6.96 14.68
C VAL A 442 -6.17 6.83 13.57
N MET A 443 -7.33 6.23 13.87
CA MET A 443 -8.41 6.12 12.90
C MET A 443 -9.02 7.47 12.52
N LYS A 444 -9.19 8.40 13.47
CA LYS A 444 -9.62 9.77 13.19
C LYS A 444 -8.66 10.48 12.23
N VAL A 445 -7.35 10.38 12.48
CA VAL A 445 -6.31 10.95 11.61
C VAL A 445 -6.39 10.35 10.20
N PHE A 446 -6.52 9.02 10.10
CA PHE A 446 -6.68 8.35 8.80
C PHE A 446 -7.93 8.82 8.05
N ILE A 447 -9.08 8.91 8.72
CA ILE A 447 -10.34 9.38 8.12
C ILE A 447 -10.17 10.81 7.60
N ASN A 448 -9.48 11.68 8.33
CA ASN A 448 -9.21 13.05 7.87
C ASN A 448 -8.41 13.07 6.55
N TYR A 449 -7.43 12.18 6.38
CA TYR A 449 -6.69 12.07 5.12
C TYR A 449 -7.55 11.59 3.96
N VAL A 450 -8.41 10.61 4.21
CA VAL A 450 -9.31 10.05 3.20
C VAL A 450 -10.36 11.07 2.73
N MET A 451 -10.91 11.86 3.66
CA MET A 451 -11.96 12.83 3.36
C MET A 451 -11.43 14.10 2.69
N GLN A 452 -10.13 14.37 2.75
CA GLN A 452 -9.52 15.52 2.08
C GLN A 452 -9.29 15.25 0.59
N ASN A 453 -9.42 16.30 -0.25
CA ASN A 453 -9.11 16.26 -1.69
C ASN A 453 -7.67 15.80 -2.02
N ARG A 454 -6.80 15.69 -1.02
CA ARG A 454 -5.40 15.26 -1.12
C ARG A 454 -5.24 13.74 -1.13
N PHE A 455 -6.28 12.96 -0.79
CA PHE A 455 -6.19 11.49 -0.80
C PHE A 455 -5.73 10.95 -2.16
N LYS A 456 -6.16 11.56 -3.28
CA LYS A 456 -5.72 11.15 -4.64
C LYS A 456 -4.20 11.26 -4.88
N GLN A 457 -3.50 12.08 -4.09
CA GLN A 457 -2.06 12.33 -4.16
C GLN A 457 -1.32 11.67 -2.98
N LEU A 458 -2.02 10.95 -2.12
CA LEU A 458 -1.44 10.25 -0.99
C LEU A 458 -0.75 8.98 -1.49
N VAL A 459 0.54 8.86 -1.19
CA VAL A 459 1.35 7.70 -1.55
C VAL A 459 1.03 6.53 -0.63
N GLY A 460 0.86 6.82 0.66
CA GLY A 460 0.65 5.84 1.70
C GLY A 460 0.76 6.47 3.08
N ILE A 461 0.66 5.61 4.09
CA ILE A 461 0.75 5.99 5.50
C ILE A 461 2.09 5.51 6.06
N LEU A 462 2.80 6.41 6.73
CA LEU A 462 3.99 6.11 7.52
C LEU A 462 3.59 6.04 9.00
N GLY A 463 3.73 4.87 9.60
CA GLY A 463 3.19 4.57 10.94
C GLY A 463 1.86 3.80 10.88
N PRO A 464 1.16 3.65 12.03
CA PRO A 464 1.48 4.20 13.34
C PRO A 464 2.62 3.44 14.05
N ALA A 465 3.06 3.99 15.18
CA ALA A 465 4.17 3.45 15.96
C ALA A 465 3.81 2.22 16.81
N CYS A 466 2.70 2.29 17.55
CA CYS A 466 2.33 1.28 18.52
C CYS A 466 1.61 0.11 17.87
N SER A 467 2.02 -1.13 18.18
CA SER A 467 1.48 -2.34 17.56
C SER A 467 -0.04 -2.42 17.70
N ASP A 468 -0.61 -2.06 18.85
CA ASP A 468 -2.06 -2.16 19.09
C ASP A 468 -2.89 -1.20 18.22
N THR A 469 -2.28 -0.11 17.73
CA THR A 469 -2.94 0.85 16.83
C THR A 469 -2.87 0.48 15.36
N VAL A 470 -1.99 -0.46 14.98
CA VAL A 470 -1.79 -0.87 13.58
C VAL A 470 -2.96 -1.73 13.08
N GLU A 471 -3.49 -2.64 13.90
CA GLU A 471 -4.52 -3.61 13.49
C GLU A 471 -5.74 -2.97 12.80
N PRO A 472 -6.44 -1.98 13.40
CA PRO A 472 -7.60 -1.37 12.76
C PRO A 472 -7.23 -0.67 11.45
N LEU A 473 -6.11 0.06 11.42
CA LEU A 473 -5.67 0.79 10.23
C LEU A 473 -5.27 -0.16 9.09
N ALA A 474 -4.49 -1.19 9.39
CA ALA A 474 -4.05 -2.20 8.42
C ALA A 474 -5.24 -3.01 7.88
N GLY A 475 -6.24 -3.28 8.72
CA GLY A 475 -7.48 -3.96 8.30
C GLY A 475 -8.32 -3.11 7.34
N VAL A 476 -8.43 -1.80 7.60
CA VAL A 476 -9.22 -0.87 6.78
C VAL A 476 -8.50 -0.47 5.50
N SER A 477 -7.16 -0.43 5.48
CA SER A 477 -6.36 0.00 4.32
C SER A 477 -6.65 -0.78 3.03
N ARG A 478 -7.06 -2.05 3.14
CA ARG A 478 -7.47 -2.89 2.01
C ARG A 478 -8.68 -2.34 1.25
N HIS A 479 -9.59 -1.65 1.93
CA HIS A 479 -10.79 -1.08 1.35
C HIS A 479 -10.52 0.27 0.66
N PHE A 480 -9.47 0.96 1.07
CA PHE A 480 -9.03 2.23 0.50
C PHE A 480 -7.86 2.09 -0.48
N HIS A 481 -7.38 0.87 -0.70
CA HIS A 481 -6.24 0.56 -1.56
C HIS A 481 -4.98 1.39 -1.22
N THR A 482 -4.72 1.55 0.07
CA THR A 482 -3.62 2.37 0.59
C THR A 482 -2.57 1.50 1.26
N VAL A 483 -1.29 1.74 0.96
CA VAL A 483 -0.18 1.07 1.63
C VAL A 483 0.09 1.71 2.99
N VAL A 484 0.35 0.88 4.00
CA VAL A 484 0.73 1.29 5.35
C VAL A 484 2.09 0.70 5.66
N ILE A 485 3.07 1.54 5.99
CA ILE A 485 4.42 1.13 6.40
C ILE A 485 4.65 1.60 7.82
N SER A 486 4.63 0.68 8.79
CA SER A 486 5.00 0.99 10.17
C SER A 486 6.51 0.96 10.37
N TYR A 487 7.04 1.90 11.14
CA TYR A 487 8.47 2.00 11.44
C TYR A 487 8.85 1.43 12.81
N SER A 488 7.89 1.11 13.70
CA SER A 488 8.18 0.62 15.06
C SER A 488 7.21 -0.43 15.61
N ALA A 489 6.19 -0.86 14.86
CA ALA A 489 5.28 -1.90 15.32
C ALA A 489 5.91 -3.30 15.19
N GLU A 490 6.36 -3.86 16.31
CA GLU A 490 7.11 -5.12 16.39
C GLU A 490 6.22 -6.37 16.56
N GLY A 491 4.93 -6.19 16.93
CA GLY A 491 4.01 -7.29 17.25
C GLY A 491 3.83 -8.33 16.13
N SER A 492 3.55 -9.59 16.47
CA SER A 492 3.57 -10.71 15.52
C SER A 492 2.29 -10.92 14.69
N SER A 493 1.19 -10.23 15.03
CA SER A 493 -0.15 -10.46 14.47
C SER A 493 -0.34 -10.01 13.01
N PHE A 494 0.60 -9.26 12.43
CA PHE A 494 0.44 -8.61 11.11
C PHE A 494 1.00 -9.42 9.93
N SER A 495 1.33 -10.69 10.15
CA SER A 495 1.98 -11.55 9.16
C SER A 495 1.00 -12.17 8.15
N ASP A 496 -0.31 -12.23 8.44
CA ASP A 496 -1.33 -12.75 7.52
C ASP A 496 -1.60 -11.78 6.37
N ARG A 497 -1.07 -12.11 5.19
CA ARG A 497 -1.23 -11.35 3.95
C ARG A 497 -2.66 -11.35 3.39
N LYS A 498 -3.51 -12.32 3.78
CA LYS A 498 -4.92 -12.31 3.38
C LYS A 498 -5.70 -11.27 4.19
N LYS A 499 -5.38 -11.13 5.48
CA LYS A 499 -5.99 -10.12 6.36
C LYS A 499 -5.41 -8.72 6.11
N TYR A 500 -4.10 -8.61 5.91
CA TYR A 500 -3.37 -7.34 5.76
C TYR A 500 -2.53 -7.28 4.46
N PRO A 501 -3.18 -7.22 3.28
CA PRO A 501 -2.47 -7.29 1.99
C PRO A 501 -1.58 -6.08 1.70
N TYR A 502 -1.88 -4.91 2.29
CA TYR A 502 -1.20 -3.63 2.01
C TYR A 502 -0.36 -3.12 3.19
N PHE A 503 -0.14 -3.96 4.19
CA PHE A 503 0.71 -3.63 5.34
C PHE A 503 2.15 -4.09 5.15
N PHE A 504 3.09 -3.23 5.50
CA PHE A 504 4.52 -3.51 5.59
C PHE A 504 5.10 -2.85 6.84
N ARG A 505 6.31 -3.26 7.23
CA ARG A 505 7.08 -2.59 8.29
C ARG A 505 8.58 -2.62 8.04
N THR A 506 9.26 -1.50 8.30
CA THR A 506 10.72 -1.40 8.16
C THR A 506 11.47 -1.88 9.40
N ILE A 507 10.77 -2.05 10.53
CA ILE A 507 11.29 -2.77 11.69
C ILE A 507 11.07 -4.29 11.55
N GLY A 508 11.89 -5.07 12.25
CA GLY A 508 11.73 -6.51 12.37
C GLY A 508 10.47 -6.90 13.16
N GLU A 509 10.13 -8.18 13.11
CA GLU A 509 9.03 -8.74 13.89
C GLU A 509 9.54 -9.51 15.10
N ASN A 510 8.85 -9.42 16.24
CA ASN A 510 9.23 -10.14 17.46
C ASN A 510 9.22 -11.67 17.29
N ASN A 511 8.54 -12.21 16.27
CA ASN A 511 8.67 -13.63 15.91
C ASN A 511 10.13 -14.03 15.58
N GLN A 512 11.02 -13.10 15.21
CA GLN A 512 12.45 -13.40 15.05
C GLN A 512 13.10 -13.81 16.38
N TYR A 513 12.60 -13.32 17.52
CA TYR A 513 13.15 -13.62 18.84
C TYR A 513 13.08 -15.10 19.19
N GLN A 514 12.13 -15.88 18.64
CA GLN A 514 12.07 -17.33 18.90
C GLN A 514 13.37 -18.05 18.47
N GLN A 515 14.01 -17.60 17.39
CA GLN A 515 15.25 -18.19 16.89
C GLN A 515 16.45 -17.73 17.72
N VAL A 516 16.41 -16.49 18.21
CA VAL A 516 17.44 -15.92 19.09
C VAL A 516 17.41 -16.63 20.45
N TYR A 517 16.25 -16.73 21.08
CA TYR A 517 16.06 -17.47 22.33
C TYR A 517 16.47 -18.93 22.16
N LEU A 518 16.01 -19.62 21.12
CA LEU A 518 16.41 -21.01 20.90
C LEU A 518 17.93 -21.20 20.88
N GLN A 519 18.65 -20.41 20.09
CA GLN A 519 20.11 -20.53 19.96
C GLN A 519 20.84 -20.09 21.24
N LEU A 520 20.35 -19.04 21.92
CA LEU A 520 20.93 -18.55 23.16
C LEU A 520 20.76 -19.57 24.30
N LEU A 521 19.57 -20.14 24.45
CA LEU A 521 19.28 -21.17 25.45
C LEU A 521 20.11 -22.44 25.21
N GLN A 522 20.28 -22.85 23.95
CA GLN A 522 21.13 -23.98 23.59
C GLN A 522 22.61 -23.71 23.89
N HIS A 523 23.10 -22.50 23.59
CA HIS A 523 24.48 -22.09 23.87
C HIS A 523 24.78 -22.09 25.39
N LEU A 524 23.85 -21.55 26.18
CA LEU A 524 23.96 -21.49 27.65
C LEU A 524 23.51 -22.77 28.36
N LYS A 525 23.09 -23.79 27.61
CA LYS A 525 22.60 -25.10 28.11
C LYS A 525 21.43 -24.99 29.09
N TRP A 526 20.54 -24.03 28.85
CA TRP A 526 19.29 -23.88 29.59
C TRP A 526 18.16 -24.57 28.84
N ALA A 527 17.41 -25.42 29.53
CA ALA A 527 16.31 -26.18 28.97
C ALA A 527 15.01 -26.09 29.81
N LYS A 528 15.01 -25.35 30.94
CA LYS A 528 13.80 -24.97 31.69
C LYS A 528 13.65 -23.44 31.74
N ILE A 529 12.54 -22.91 31.22
CA ILE A 529 12.24 -21.46 31.22
C ILE A 529 10.79 -21.17 31.61
N GLY A 530 10.53 -19.94 32.07
CA GLY A 530 9.19 -19.38 32.27
C GLY A 530 9.05 -17.98 31.67
N ALA A 531 7.81 -17.55 31.49
CA ALA A 531 7.48 -16.21 31.02
C ALA A 531 6.23 -15.66 31.70
N LEU A 532 6.24 -14.35 31.88
CA LEU A 532 5.17 -13.56 32.44
C LEU A 532 4.96 -12.37 31.51
N ALA A 533 3.76 -12.23 30.95
CA ALA A 533 3.45 -11.17 29.99
C ALA A 533 2.10 -10.54 30.22
N GLU A 534 1.94 -9.28 29.81
CA GLU A 534 0.62 -8.64 29.81
C GLU A 534 -0.28 -9.18 28.69
N ASP A 535 -1.55 -9.35 29.01
CA ASP A 535 -2.60 -9.76 28.07
C ASP A 535 -3.17 -8.56 27.31
N GLY A 536 -3.69 -8.81 26.10
CA GLY A 536 -4.29 -7.78 25.25
C GLY A 536 -3.31 -7.00 24.35
N HIS A 537 -2.00 -7.08 24.62
CA HIS A 537 -0.98 -6.40 23.81
C HIS A 537 -0.40 -7.30 22.71
N LYS A 538 -0.18 -6.73 21.52
CA LYS A 538 0.37 -7.48 20.37
C LYS A 538 1.86 -7.82 20.49
N TYR A 539 2.58 -7.21 21.42
CA TYR A 539 4.03 -7.38 21.58
C TYR A 539 4.40 -8.76 22.12
N SER A 540 3.60 -9.34 23.03
CA SER A 540 3.89 -10.61 23.72
C SER A 540 3.44 -11.86 22.95
N GLU A 541 2.79 -11.71 21.78
CA GLU A 541 2.24 -12.83 21.02
C GLU A 541 3.31 -13.83 20.52
N TYR A 542 4.57 -13.41 20.32
CA TYR A 542 5.66 -14.32 19.92
C TYR A 542 5.95 -15.40 20.96
N LEU A 543 5.67 -15.18 22.24
CA LEU A 543 5.90 -16.18 23.30
C LEU A 543 5.10 -17.46 23.06
N SER A 544 3.87 -17.34 22.55
CA SER A 544 3.02 -18.49 22.23
C SER A 544 3.56 -19.28 21.03
N HIS A 545 4.11 -18.59 20.02
CA HIS A 545 4.77 -19.25 18.89
C HIS A 545 6.08 -19.91 19.30
N MET A 546 6.87 -19.24 20.14
CA MET A 546 8.14 -19.72 20.66
C MET A 546 7.98 -21.00 21.48
N GLN A 547 6.91 -21.15 22.26
CA GLN A 547 6.63 -22.36 23.02
C GLN A 547 6.62 -23.63 22.17
N LEU A 548 6.06 -23.57 20.96
CA LEU A 548 6.08 -24.71 20.03
C LEU A 548 7.48 -25.00 19.50
N VAL A 549 8.25 -23.96 19.19
CA VAL A 549 9.62 -24.07 18.66
C VAL A 549 10.56 -24.65 19.73
N LEU A 550 10.48 -24.17 20.96
CA LEU A 550 11.31 -24.64 22.08
C LEU A 550 10.99 -26.10 22.45
N LYS A 551 9.69 -26.45 22.53
CA LYS A 551 9.25 -27.82 22.82
C LYS A 551 9.78 -28.84 21.80
N LYS A 552 9.83 -28.46 20.51
CA LYS A 552 10.39 -29.31 19.44
C LYS A 552 11.91 -29.54 19.60
N ASN A 553 12.61 -28.66 20.31
CA ASN A 553 14.05 -28.70 20.53
C ASN A 553 14.44 -29.13 21.95
N ASN A 554 13.57 -29.88 22.65
CA ASN A 554 13.77 -30.38 24.01
C ASN A 554 14.04 -29.29 25.08
N ILE A 555 13.46 -28.11 24.88
CA ILE A 555 13.44 -27.03 25.88
C ILE A 555 12.01 -26.91 26.41
N THR A 556 11.84 -27.08 27.73
CA THR A 556 10.56 -27.01 28.41
C THR A 556 10.25 -25.56 28.79
N PHE A 557 9.17 -25.06 28.20
CA PHE A 557 8.57 -23.78 28.56
C PHE A 557 7.41 -24.07 29.51
N GLU A 558 7.75 -24.18 30.79
CA GLU A 558 6.86 -24.69 31.86
C GLU A 558 5.72 -23.73 32.17
N PHE A 559 6.01 -22.43 32.12
CA PHE A 559 5.11 -21.41 32.60
C PHE A 559 5.01 -20.28 31.58
N ASN A 560 3.83 -20.04 31.01
CA ASN A 560 3.57 -18.98 30.05
C ASN A 560 2.23 -18.33 30.41
N ASN A 561 2.25 -17.50 31.46
CA ASN A 561 1.03 -16.89 31.97
C ASN A 561 0.89 -15.46 31.48
N LYS A 562 -0.33 -15.13 31.06
CA LYS A 562 -0.74 -13.77 30.71
C LYS A 562 -1.66 -13.22 31.78
N PHE A 563 -1.52 -11.94 32.08
CA PHE A 563 -2.36 -11.24 33.05
C PHE A 563 -2.82 -9.89 32.48
N PRO A 564 -4.02 -9.41 32.82
CA PRO A 564 -4.50 -8.14 32.28
C PRO A 564 -3.59 -6.97 32.74
N PRO A 565 -3.48 -5.87 31.96
CA PRO A 565 -2.62 -4.71 32.29
C PRO A 565 -2.93 -4.04 33.64
N GLN A 566 -4.20 -4.11 34.09
CA GLN A 566 -4.62 -3.69 35.44
C GLN A 566 -4.69 -4.88 36.41
N GLY A 567 -3.81 -5.86 36.23
CA GLY A 567 -3.79 -7.09 37.01
C GLY A 567 -3.66 -6.83 38.50
N ASN A 568 -4.47 -7.53 39.29
CA ASN A 568 -4.34 -7.52 40.75
C ASN A 568 -2.91 -7.96 41.12
N ILE A 569 -2.20 -7.15 41.91
CA ILE A 569 -0.86 -7.43 42.44
C ILE A 569 -0.78 -8.84 43.02
N GLU A 570 -1.87 -9.33 43.62
CA GLU A 570 -2.00 -10.69 44.16
C GLU A 570 -1.79 -11.78 43.09
N ASN A 571 -2.31 -11.60 41.87
CA ASN A 571 -2.13 -12.58 40.80
C ASN A 571 -0.67 -12.63 40.33
N ILE A 572 -0.02 -11.47 40.17
CA ILE A 572 1.41 -11.38 39.82
C ILE A 572 2.24 -12.09 40.90
N LYS A 573 1.93 -11.82 42.17
CA LYS A 573 2.59 -12.45 43.31
C LYS A 573 2.42 -13.96 43.31
N GLN A 574 1.22 -14.45 43.04
CA GLN A 574 0.93 -15.89 42.94
C GLN A 574 1.74 -16.54 41.81
N TYR A 575 1.78 -15.93 40.62
CA TYR A 575 2.54 -16.47 39.49
C TYR A 575 4.05 -16.54 39.79
N LEU A 576 4.62 -15.51 40.41
CA LEU A 576 6.03 -15.54 40.83
C LEU A 576 6.28 -16.58 41.93
N GLN A 577 5.34 -16.78 42.86
CA GLN A 577 5.43 -17.85 43.86
C GLN A 577 5.42 -19.24 43.23
N GLU A 578 4.57 -19.48 42.25
CA GLU A 578 4.54 -20.74 41.48
C GLU A 578 5.87 -20.97 40.75
N MET A 579 6.45 -19.94 40.14
CA MET A 579 7.78 -20.04 39.51
C MET A 579 8.89 -20.40 40.51
N VAL A 580 8.85 -19.85 41.73
CA VAL A 580 9.80 -20.20 42.80
C VAL A 580 9.61 -21.65 43.25
N GLN A 581 8.37 -22.11 43.42
CA GLN A 581 8.05 -23.49 43.81
C GLN A 581 8.53 -24.50 42.77
N GLU A 582 8.34 -24.18 41.48
CA GLU A 582 8.81 -24.99 40.36
C GLU A 582 10.30 -24.79 40.05
N ASN A 583 11.02 -23.99 40.84
CA ASN A 583 12.45 -23.72 40.66
C ASN A 583 12.80 -23.19 39.24
N ILE A 584 11.95 -22.35 38.66
CA ILE A 584 12.18 -21.73 37.34
C ILE A 584 13.15 -20.57 37.51
N ARG A 585 14.36 -20.68 36.95
CA ARG A 585 15.43 -19.66 37.11
C ARG A 585 15.57 -18.70 35.95
N ILE A 586 15.16 -19.09 34.75
CA ILE A 586 15.26 -18.28 33.53
C ILE A 586 13.87 -17.75 33.17
N ILE A 587 13.68 -16.44 33.25
CA ILE A 587 12.36 -15.81 33.20
C ILE A 587 12.33 -14.70 32.15
N ILE A 588 11.29 -14.70 31.32
CA ILE A 588 11.00 -13.64 30.35
C ILE A 588 9.84 -12.79 30.88
N GLY A 589 10.11 -11.55 31.24
CA GLY A 589 9.08 -10.55 31.58
C GLY A 589 8.80 -9.66 30.38
N ASP A 590 7.62 -9.78 29.76
CA ASP A 590 7.21 -8.97 28.60
C ASP A 590 6.06 -8.04 29.00
N VAL A 591 6.45 -6.88 29.54
CA VAL A 591 5.58 -5.96 30.28
C VAL A 591 5.96 -4.49 30.02
N TYR A 592 5.05 -3.55 30.26
CA TYR A 592 5.26 -2.11 30.15
C TYR A 592 5.91 -1.52 31.41
N ASP A 593 6.32 -0.25 31.33
CA ASP A 593 7.12 0.44 32.36
C ASP A 593 6.56 0.31 33.80
N ASP A 594 5.27 0.56 33.99
CA ASP A 594 4.57 0.54 35.29
C ASP A 594 4.45 -0.88 35.87
N VAL A 595 4.07 -1.83 35.02
CA VAL A 595 3.97 -3.22 35.39
C VAL A 595 5.35 -3.83 35.66
N ALA A 596 6.37 -3.46 34.88
CA ALA A 596 7.76 -3.86 35.09
C ALA A 596 8.26 -3.46 36.47
N ARG A 597 7.98 -2.23 36.93
CA ARG A 597 8.33 -1.77 38.29
C ARG A 597 7.69 -2.65 39.35
N THR A 598 6.41 -2.96 39.18
CA THR A 598 5.66 -3.80 40.12
C THR A 598 6.19 -5.24 40.16
N VAL A 599 6.34 -5.87 39.00
CA VAL A 599 6.85 -7.26 38.87
C VAL A 599 8.25 -7.37 39.47
N MET A 600 9.17 -6.46 39.12
CA MET A 600 10.55 -6.54 39.60
C MET A 600 10.69 -6.20 41.08
N CYS A 601 9.83 -5.34 41.64
CA CYS A 601 9.79 -5.11 43.08
C CYS A 601 9.35 -6.37 43.84
N ILE A 602 8.30 -7.06 43.38
CA ILE A 602 7.84 -8.32 43.99
C ILE A 602 8.91 -9.41 43.83
N ALA A 603 9.54 -9.50 42.66
CA ALA A 603 10.64 -10.43 42.40
C ALA A 603 11.82 -10.21 43.36
N TYR A 604 12.19 -8.94 43.64
CA TYR A 604 13.21 -8.59 44.62
C TYR A 604 12.84 -9.06 46.03
N GLN A 605 11.60 -8.80 46.47
CA GLN A 605 11.12 -9.25 47.78
C GLN A 605 11.14 -10.79 47.92
N MET A 606 11.03 -11.53 46.82
CA MET A 606 11.13 -13.00 46.78
C MET A 606 12.55 -13.53 46.57
N GLY A 607 13.56 -12.66 46.50
CA GLY A 607 14.94 -13.06 46.25
C GLY A 607 15.16 -13.61 44.83
N MET A 608 14.37 -13.18 43.85
CA MET A 608 14.49 -13.59 42.44
C MET A 608 15.46 -12.67 41.67
N THR A 609 16.67 -12.48 42.19
CA THR A 609 17.69 -11.57 41.62
C THR A 609 18.84 -12.35 40.96
N ALA A 610 19.66 -11.65 40.17
CA ALA A 610 20.87 -12.24 39.57
C ALA A 610 21.84 -12.81 40.62
N TYR A 611 21.94 -12.16 41.80
CA TYR A 611 22.74 -12.65 42.93
C TYR A 611 22.22 -13.98 43.51
N ASN A 612 20.93 -14.26 43.31
CA ASN A 612 20.29 -15.51 43.70
C ASN A 612 20.19 -16.50 42.51
N SER A 613 21.02 -16.32 41.48
CA SER A 613 21.07 -17.17 40.28
C SER A 613 19.77 -17.19 39.46
N TYR A 614 19.02 -16.09 39.44
CA TYR A 614 17.90 -15.88 38.49
C TYR A 614 18.35 -15.04 37.30
N VAL A 615 17.80 -15.31 36.13
CA VAL A 615 18.06 -14.55 34.90
C VAL A 615 16.75 -13.99 34.39
N TRP A 616 16.71 -12.67 34.23
CA TRP A 616 15.57 -11.95 33.68
C TRP A 616 15.85 -11.48 32.27
N PHE A 617 14.91 -11.74 31.36
CA PHE A 617 14.81 -11.05 30.08
C PHE A 617 13.69 -10.03 30.19
N LEU A 618 14.03 -8.74 30.06
CA LEU A 618 13.06 -7.64 30.05
C LEU A 618 13.10 -6.92 28.70
N PRO A 619 12.05 -6.18 28.33
CA PRO A 619 11.98 -5.58 27.02
C PRO A 619 12.96 -4.43 26.86
N SER A 620 13.50 -4.27 25.65
CA SER A 620 14.44 -3.17 25.36
C SER A 620 13.76 -1.81 25.19
N TRP A 621 12.44 -1.79 24.98
CA TRP A 621 11.64 -0.58 24.78
C TRP A 621 11.26 0.13 26.08
N LEU A 622 11.58 -0.45 27.25
CA LEU A 622 11.36 0.21 28.53
C LEU A 622 12.15 1.53 28.60
N SER A 623 11.53 2.57 29.16
CA SER A 623 12.14 3.90 29.29
C SER A 623 13.50 3.85 29.99
N SER A 624 14.48 4.67 29.62
CA SER A 624 15.84 4.56 30.20
C SER A 624 15.88 4.63 31.73
N ASP A 625 14.94 5.36 32.33
CA ASP A 625 14.75 5.58 33.76
C ASP A 625 13.56 4.81 34.37
N TRP A 626 13.01 3.80 33.66
CA TRP A 626 11.77 3.10 34.05
C TRP A 626 11.80 2.53 35.48
N TYR A 627 12.98 2.22 36.00
CA TYR A 627 13.22 1.61 37.30
C TYR A 627 13.25 2.59 38.48
N ASP A 628 13.21 3.91 38.22
CA ASP A 628 13.27 4.95 39.26
C ASP A 628 11.93 5.11 39.98
N THR A 629 11.63 4.19 40.90
CA THR A 629 10.38 4.18 41.67
C THR A 629 10.21 5.43 42.52
N ASP A 630 11.28 6.00 43.07
CA ASP A 630 11.21 7.23 43.88
C ASP A 630 10.68 8.43 43.07
N LYS A 631 11.04 8.50 41.79
CA LYS A 631 10.53 9.51 40.85
C LYS A 631 9.10 9.23 40.43
N TYR A 632 8.78 8.01 40.01
CA TYR A 632 7.45 7.67 39.49
C TYR A 632 6.37 7.63 40.58
N ASN A 633 6.67 7.17 41.79
CA ASN A 633 5.74 7.22 42.94
C ASN A 633 5.36 8.66 43.30
N LYS A 634 6.30 9.62 43.20
CA LYS A 634 6.02 11.05 43.46
C LYS A 634 5.23 11.74 42.35
N LYS A 635 5.48 11.37 41.09
CA LYS A 635 4.96 12.09 39.92
C LYS A 635 3.63 11.52 39.40
N ASN A 636 3.46 10.20 39.46
CA ASN A 636 2.35 9.50 38.81
C ASN A 636 1.34 8.89 39.80
N ASN A 637 1.46 9.17 41.11
CA ASN A 637 0.68 8.49 42.17
C ASN A 637 0.78 6.96 42.12
N GLU A 638 1.90 6.42 41.63
CA GLU A 638 2.18 4.99 41.69
C GLU A 638 2.49 4.57 43.14
N SER A 639 2.15 3.33 43.50
CA SER A 639 2.31 2.79 44.85
C SER A 639 3.22 1.55 44.86
N VAL A 640 4.42 1.67 44.29
CA VAL A 640 5.42 0.59 44.31
C VAL A 640 6.22 0.67 45.61
N GLU A 641 6.26 -0.42 46.38
CA GLU A 641 6.87 -0.43 47.73
C GLU A 641 8.40 -0.29 47.74
N CYS A 642 9.08 -0.74 46.68
CA CYS A 642 10.54 -0.76 46.62
C CYS A 642 11.15 0.62 46.32
N SER A 643 12.27 0.94 46.96
CA SER A 643 13.07 2.13 46.64
C SER A 643 13.84 1.97 45.32
N THR A 644 14.32 3.07 44.74
CA THR A 644 15.11 3.03 43.50
C THR A 644 16.38 2.19 43.67
N GLU A 645 17.01 2.19 44.85
CA GLU A 645 18.19 1.34 45.14
C GLU A 645 17.85 -0.15 45.15
N GLN A 646 16.71 -0.53 45.76
CA GLN A 646 16.23 -1.91 45.76
C GLN A 646 15.88 -2.37 44.34
N MET A 647 15.26 -1.49 43.55
CA MET A 647 14.96 -1.76 42.15
C MET A 647 16.22 -1.99 41.32
N VAL A 648 17.27 -1.18 41.53
CA VAL A 648 18.57 -1.36 40.86
C VAL A 648 19.15 -2.74 41.18
N MET A 649 19.06 -3.21 42.43
CA MET A 649 19.46 -4.57 42.81
C MET A 649 18.60 -5.65 42.14
N ALA A 650 17.29 -5.41 42.03
CA ALA A 650 16.34 -6.33 41.41
C ALA A 650 16.67 -6.60 39.94
N ILE A 651 17.05 -5.56 39.21
CA ILE A 651 17.24 -5.62 37.76
C ILE A 651 18.70 -5.81 37.35
N ASN A 652 19.68 -5.70 38.25
CA ASN A 652 21.09 -5.76 37.86
C ASN A 652 21.43 -7.07 37.13
N GLY A 653 22.00 -6.98 35.92
CA GLY A 653 22.39 -8.13 35.10
C GLY A 653 21.30 -8.68 34.17
N TYR A 654 20.16 -8.00 34.02
CA TYR A 654 19.09 -8.44 33.13
C TYR A 654 19.48 -8.40 31.64
N PHE A 655 18.91 -9.31 30.84
CA PHE A 655 19.07 -9.35 29.40
C PHE A 655 17.88 -8.69 28.69
N SER A 656 18.09 -8.22 27.46
CA SER A 656 17.02 -7.76 26.58
C SER A 656 17.35 -8.10 25.14
N LEU A 657 16.32 -8.37 24.35
CA LEU A 657 16.46 -8.50 22.90
C LEU A 657 15.97 -7.20 22.24
N SER A 658 16.72 -6.73 21.25
CA SER A 658 16.34 -5.55 20.46
C SER A 658 16.73 -5.74 19.01
N HIS A 659 15.89 -5.32 18.07
CA HIS A 659 16.34 -5.16 16.69
C HIS A 659 17.47 -4.13 16.61
N ALA A 660 18.46 -4.34 15.72
CA ALA A 660 19.57 -3.41 15.53
C ALA A 660 19.03 -2.08 14.98
N PRO A 661 19.11 -0.96 15.73
CA PRO A 661 18.47 0.30 15.35
C PRO A 661 19.13 0.94 14.12
N PHE A 662 20.44 0.74 13.99
CA PHE A 662 21.26 1.27 12.91
C PHE A 662 22.14 0.17 12.29
N GLY A 663 22.51 0.35 11.02
CA GLY A 663 23.55 -0.47 10.40
C GLY A 663 24.94 -0.18 10.99
N PRO A 664 25.98 -0.98 10.61
CA PRO A 664 27.35 -0.72 11.01
C PRO A 664 27.79 0.70 10.64
N GLU A 665 28.55 1.36 11.51
CA GLU A 665 28.86 2.80 11.35
C GLU A 665 29.60 3.13 10.04
N ASP A 666 30.47 2.23 9.59
CA ASP A 666 31.25 2.36 8.36
C ASP A 666 30.51 1.86 7.11
N SER A 667 29.31 1.29 7.25
CA SER A 667 28.54 0.82 6.11
C SER A 667 27.99 1.98 5.29
N LEU A 668 28.12 1.87 3.96
CA LEU A 668 27.59 2.85 3.02
C LEU A 668 26.09 2.63 2.81
N THR A 669 25.34 3.72 2.90
CA THR A 669 23.93 3.76 2.55
C THR A 669 23.76 3.97 1.04
N HIS A 670 22.54 3.82 0.56
CA HIS A 670 22.14 4.11 -0.82
C HIS A 670 22.39 5.57 -1.26
N GLU A 671 22.56 6.50 -0.32
CA GLU A 671 22.93 7.90 -0.58
C GLU A 671 24.45 8.11 -0.71
N ASN A 672 25.23 7.03 -0.67
CA ASN A 672 26.69 7.06 -0.73
C ASN A 672 27.36 7.83 0.43
N ILE A 673 26.68 7.84 1.59
CA ILE A 673 27.22 8.33 2.87
C ILE A 673 27.26 7.17 3.86
N THR A 674 28.13 7.25 4.87
CA THR A 674 28.17 6.23 5.92
C THR A 674 27.05 6.44 6.95
N VAL A 675 26.66 5.39 7.66
CA VAL A 675 25.70 5.50 8.79
C VAL A 675 26.21 6.48 9.84
N LYS A 676 27.52 6.51 10.10
CA LYS A 676 28.14 7.50 10.98
C LYS A 676 27.94 8.94 10.50
N GLN A 677 28.21 9.22 9.22
CA GLN A 677 27.99 10.54 8.63
C GLN A 677 26.53 10.95 8.69
N TRP A 678 25.61 10.01 8.48
CA TRP A 678 24.18 10.27 8.62
C TRP A 678 23.81 10.68 10.04
N LYS A 679 24.30 9.98 11.08
CA LYS A 679 24.07 10.35 12.48
C LYS A 679 24.63 11.74 12.79
N GLU A 680 25.84 12.05 12.32
CA GLU A 680 26.44 13.39 12.50
C GLU A 680 25.62 14.50 11.81
N ASN A 681 25.11 14.24 10.59
CA ASN A 681 24.27 15.18 9.86
C ASN A 681 22.92 15.39 10.56
N PHE A 682 22.33 14.32 11.10
CA PHE A 682 21.11 14.39 11.90
C PHE A 682 21.29 15.33 13.09
N MET A 683 22.39 15.22 13.83
CA MET A 683 22.70 16.09 14.97
C MET A 683 22.94 17.56 14.56
N LYS A 684 23.56 17.79 13.39
CA LYS A 684 23.85 19.13 12.86
C LYS A 684 22.62 19.88 12.31
N SER A 685 21.48 19.21 12.14
CA SER A 685 20.26 19.80 11.58
C SER A 685 19.61 20.91 12.43
N GLY A 686 20.21 21.29 13.58
CA GLY A 686 19.80 22.46 14.38
C GLY A 686 18.57 22.24 15.26
N THR A 687 18.23 20.98 15.55
CA THR A 687 17.03 20.61 16.32
C THR A 687 17.35 20.36 17.81
N ASN A 688 16.30 20.22 18.65
CA ASN A 688 16.41 19.87 20.07
C ASN A 688 17.11 18.51 20.37
N TYR A 689 17.53 17.78 19.32
CA TYR A 689 18.13 16.43 19.34
C TYR A 689 19.63 16.45 18.99
N SER A 690 20.38 17.44 19.49
CA SER A 690 21.79 17.66 19.12
C SER A 690 22.80 16.67 19.75
N THR A 691 22.35 15.68 20.51
CA THR A 691 23.21 14.68 21.18
C THR A 691 22.83 13.25 20.77
N PRO A 692 23.77 12.30 20.71
CA PRO A 692 23.49 10.90 20.34
C PRO A 692 22.39 10.25 21.18
N ASP A 693 22.37 10.52 22.49
CA ASP A 693 21.41 9.96 23.44
C ASP A 693 19.97 10.45 23.23
N LYS A 694 19.77 11.40 22.32
CA LYS A 694 18.47 11.96 21.95
C LYS A 694 17.95 11.45 20.60
N ILE A 695 18.74 10.64 19.90
CA ILE A 695 18.28 9.98 18.66
C ILE A 695 17.54 8.71 19.06
N SER A 696 16.29 8.60 18.64
CA SER A 696 15.52 7.38 18.90
C SER A 696 16.11 6.18 18.15
N ASP A 697 16.13 5.02 18.79
CA ASP A 697 16.44 3.72 18.16
C ASP A 697 15.50 3.41 16.97
N TYR A 698 14.34 4.05 16.87
CA TYR A 698 13.39 3.90 15.78
C TYR A 698 13.58 4.89 14.62
N ALA A 699 14.46 5.89 14.77
CA ALA A 699 14.65 6.96 13.78
C ALA A 699 15.14 6.41 12.43
N GLY A 700 16.07 5.44 12.45
CA GLY A 700 16.60 4.83 11.24
C GLY A 700 15.53 4.10 10.42
N TYR A 701 14.60 3.39 11.08
CA TYR A 701 13.51 2.69 10.40
C TYR A 701 12.51 3.64 9.75
N ALA A 702 12.23 4.79 10.37
CA ALA A 702 11.35 5.81 9.79
C ALA A 702 12.01 6.50 8.59
N TYR A 703 13.31 6.78 8.67
CA TYR A 703 14.10 7.31 7.56
C TYR A 703 14.04 6.37 6.34
N ASP A 704 14.33 5.09 6.57
CA ASP A 704 14.33 4.08 5.51
C ASP A 704 12.93 3.77 4.96
N ALA A 705 11.87 3.96 5.74
CA ALA A 705 10.49 3.79 5.27
C ALA A 705 10.08 4.85 4.23
N VAL A 706 10.53 6.10 4.39
CA VAL A 706 10.31 7.16 3.39
C VAL A 706 11.06 6.84 2.10
N TRP A 707 12.31 6.38 2.20
CA TRP A 707 13.08 5.91 1.05
C TRP A 707 12.46 4.69 0.36
N MET A 708 11.90 3.76 1.14
CA MET A 708 11.15 2.62 0.60
C MET A 708 9.96 3.08 -0.25
N TYR A 709 9.18 4.08 0.19
CA TYR A 709 8.14 4.69 -0.64
C TYR A 709 8.72 5.32 -1.91
N ALA A 710 9.80 6.09 -1.80
CA ALA A 710 10.42 6.77 -2.94
C ALA A 710 10.92 5.78 -4.01
N TYR A 711 11.60 4.71 -3.61
CA TYR A 711 12.05 3.66 -4.53
C TYR A 711 10.89 2.92 -5.20
N ALA A 712 9.85 2.61 -4.42
CA ALA A 712 8.69 1.93 -4.96
C ALA A 712 7.93 2.79 -5.97
N LEU A 713 7.77 4.09 -5.67
CA LEU A 713 7.21 5.06 -6.61
C LEU A 713 8.06 5.24 -7.86
N ARG A 714 9.39 5.26 -7.71
CA ARG A 714 10.30 5.37 -8.86
C ARG A 714 10.13 4.19 -9.80
N LYS A 715 10.17 2.96 -9.29
CA LYS A 715 9.99 1.76 -10.11
C LYS A 715 8.60 1.72 -10.75
N LEU A 716 7.57 2.12 -10.01
CA LEU A 716 6.21 2.21 -10.52
C LEU A 716 6.08 3.27 -11.64
N TYR A 717 6.78 4.40 -11.51
CA TYR A 717 6.84 5.45 -12.51
C TYR A 717 7.61 5.03 -13.77
N ASP A 718 8.73 4.32 -13.60
CA ASP A 718 9.54 3.81 -14.70
C ASP A 718 8.79 2.75 -15.53
N GLU A 719 7.97 1.92 -14.89
CA GLU A 719 7.10 0.96 -15.59
C GLU A 719 6.00 1.68 -16.39
N ASN A 720 5.33 2.63 -15.75
CA ASN A 720 4.32 3.45 -16.40
C ASN A 720 4.10 4.74 -15.60
N SER A 721 4.50 5.87 -16.17
CA SER A 721 4.45 7.21 -15.54
C SER A 721 3.08 7.61 -15.00
N THR A 722 2.05 6.90 -15.46
CA THR A 722 0.66 7.16 -15.17
C THR A 722 0.12 6.46 -13.93
N HIS A 723 0.85 5.49 -13.38
CA HIS A 723 0.48 4.86 -12.11
C HIS A 723 0.46 5.87 -10.96
N LEU A 724 1.32 6.88 -11.00
CA LEU A 724 1.35 7.96 -9.99
C LEU A 724 0.07 8.81 -9.97
N SER A 725 -0.67 8.88 -11.09
CA SER A 725 -1.97 9.56 -11.15
C SER A 725 -3.15 8.68 -10.77
N GLY A 726 -2.92 7.36 -10.67
CA GLY A 726 -3.91 6.34 -10.34
C GLY A 726 -3.58 5.64 -9.03
N LEU A 727 -2.97 6.34 -8.07
CA LEU A 727 -2.81 5.87 -6.70
C LEU A 727 -4.21 5.53 -6.13
N HIS A 728 -4.30 4.49 -5.31
CA HIS A 728 -5.55 3.91 -4.79
C HIS A 728 -6.45 3.19 -5.82
N ASN A 729 -6.03 3.06 -7.08
CA ASN A 729 -6.64 2.06 -7.96
C ASN A 729 -6.14 0.67 -7.55
N GLU A 730 -7.04 -0.30 -7.43
CA GLU A 730 -6.74 -1.68 -7.06
C GLU A 730 -5.56 -2.27 -7.85
N ASN A 731 -5.51 -2.06 -9.18
CA ASN A 731 -4.42 -2.59 -10.02
C ASN A 731 -3.07 -1.91 -9.72
N THR A 732 -3.08 -0.58 -9.58
CA THR A 732 -1.87 0.19 -9.24
C THR A 732 -1.36 -0.19 -7.86
N THR A 733 -2.26 -0.30 -6.87
CA THR A 733 -1.90 -0.66 -5.49
C THR A 733 -1.37 -2.09 -5.41
N LYS A 734 -1.98 -3.05 -6.13
CA LYS A 734 -1.44 -4.41 -6.23
C LYS A 734 -0.03 -4.42 -6.80
N ARG A 735 0.22 -3.66 -7.87
CA ARG A 735 1.56 -3.55 -8.46
C ARG A 735 2.56 -2.88 -7.50
N LEU A 736 2.16 -1.81 -6.82
CA LEU A 736 2.98 -1.16 -5.80
C LEU A 736 3.37 -2.15 -4.68
N VAL A 737 2.45 -2.99 -4.24
CA VAL A 737 2.70 -4.03 -3.23
C VAL A 737 3.67 -5.10 -3.72
N GLU A 738 3.62 -5.49 -4.98
CA GLU A 738 4.61 -6.39 -5.59
C GLU A 738 6.01 -5.76 -5.59
N ILE A 739 6.11 -4.48 -5.97
CA ILE A 739 7.37 -3.73 -5.93
C ILE A 739 7.93 -3.64 -4.50
N LEU A 740 7.09 -3.36 -3.51
CA LEU A 740 7.50 -3.29 -2.10
C LEU A 740 8.01 -4.64 -1.58
N LYS A 741 7.42 -5.77 -2.03
CA LYS A 741 7.89 -7.13 -1.69
C LYS A 741 9.30 -7.43 -2.22
N GLU A 742 9.64 -6.85 -3.38
CA GLU A 742 10.93 -7.02 -4.06
C GLU A 742 12.00 -6.02 -3.57
N THR A 743 11.65 -5.13 -2.64
CA THR A 743 12.57 -4.08 -2.16
C THR A 743 13.80 -4.70 -1.49
N ASN A 744 14.97 -4.22 -1.92
CA ASN A 744 16.29 -4.59 -1.41
C ASN A 744 17.26 -3.41 -1.59
N PHE A 745 17.58 -2.69 -0.52
CA PHE A 745 18.58 -1.61 -0.54
C PHE A 745 19.28 -1.49 0.81
N GLN A 746 20.44 -0.81 0.82
CA GLN A 746 21.17 -0.47 2.05
C GLN A 746 20.67 0.87 2.60
N GLY A 747 19.94 0.82 3.71
CA GLY A 747 19.45 1.98 4.43
C GLY A 747 20.34 2.34 5.63
N VAL A 748 19.93 3.36 6.39
CA VAL A 748 20.63 3.78 7.62
C VAL A 748 20.45 2.78 8.76
N SER A 749 19.32 2.05 8.74
CA SER A 749 19.05 0.95 9.67
C SER A 749 19.65 -0.39 9.20
N GLY A 750 20.48 -0.37 8.16
CA GLY A 750 21.08 -1.55 7.53
C GLY A 750 20.31 -2.03 6.30
N THR A 751 20.46 -3.31 5.93
CA THR A 751 19.82 -3.86 4.73
C THR A 751 18.31 -3.97 4.90
N VAL A 752 17.54 -3.30 4.05
CA VAL A 752 16.07 -3.31 4.04
C VAL A 752 15.61 -4.34 3.02
N GLN A 753 15.14 -5.50 3.49
CA GLN A 753 14.71 -6.61 2.64
C GLN A 753 13.50 -7.35 3.24
N PHE A 754 12.52 -7.68 2.40
CA PHE A 754 11.25 -8.32 2.79
C PHE A 754 11.10 -9.78 2.37
N ARG A 755 11.78 -10.21 1.29
CA ARG A 755 11.71 -11.58 0.75
C ARG A 755 10.27 -12.10 0.58
N GLY A 756 9.37 -11.25 0.08
CA GLY A 756 7.95 -11.58 -0.10
C GLY A 756 7.07 -11.44 1.16
N ARG A 757 7.65 -11.21 2.34
CA ARG A 757 6.94 -11.03 3.62
C ARG A 757 6.53 -9.58 3.87
N ALA A 758 5.70 -9.35 4.88
CA ALA A 758 5.26 -8.03 5.33
C ALA A 758 6.30 -7.33 6.20
N SER A 759 7.07 -8.13 6.93
CA SER A 759 8.07 -7.68 7.89
C SER A 759 9.45 -7.72 7.28
N ARG A 760 10.27 -6.73 7.61
CA ARG A 760 11.70 -6.80 7.36
C ARG A 760 12.32 -7.93 8.18
N ILE A 761 13.36 -8.54 7.63
CA ILE A 761 14.24 -9.43 8.39
C ILE A 761 15.40 -8.60 8.93
N SER A 762 15.42 -8.37 10.24
CA SER A 762 16.40 -7.50 10.89
C SER A 762 17.45 -8.29 11.68
N VAL A 763 18.64 -7.70 11.85
CA VAL A 763 19.62 -8.16 12.83
C VAL A 763 19.04 -7.94 14.23
N VAL A 764 19.27 -8.89 15.14
CA VAL A 764 18.82 -8.78 16.55
C VAL A 764 20.05 -8.76 17.45
N HIS A 765 20.08 -7.83 18.40
CA HIS A 765 21.08 -7.76 19.45
C HIS A 765 20.55 -8.44 20.72
N VAL A 766 21.42 -9.22 21.35
CA VAL A 766 21.26 -9.66 22.74
C VAL A 766 22.04 -8.66 23.58
N ASN A 767 21.33 -7.87 24.37
CA ASN A 767 21.95 -6.87 25.25
C ASN A 767 21.89 -7.36 26.70
N GLN A 768 22.95 -7.10 27.46
CA GLN A 768 22.95 -7.22 28.91
C GLN A 768 23.01 -5.81 29.53
N TRP A 769 22.23 -5.59 30.58
CA TRP A 769 22.18 -4.35 31.32
C TRP A 769 22.68 -4.57 32.74
N TYR A 770 23.63 -3.75 33.18
CA TYR A 770 24.20 -3.84 34.51
C TYR A 770 24.55 -2.46 35.06
N PHE A 771 24.77 -2.39 36.37
CA PHE A 771 25.06 -1.16 37.09
C PHE A 771 26.48 -1.20 37.66
N ASN A 772 27.34 -0.26 37.25
CA ASN A 772 28.69 -0.11 37.83
C ASN A 772 28.66 0.64 39.17
N LYS A 773 27.69 1.54 39.33
CA LYS A 773 27.34 2.30 40.55
C LYS A 773 25.81 2.42 40.60
N SER A 774 25.23 2.79 41.74
CA SER A 774 23.76 2.85 41.92
C SER A 774 23.01 3.71 40.89
N THR A 775 23.69 4.61 40.16
CA THR A 775 23.08 5.52 39.18
C THR A 775 23.55 5.32 37.74
N ASP A 776 24.52 4.44 37.48
CA ASP A 776 25.17 4.33 36.16
C ASP A 776 24.81 3.01 35.47
N LYS A 777 23.71 3.04 34.72
CA LYS A 777 23.17 1.91 33.95
C LYS A 777 23.92 1.78 32.63
N VAL A 778 24.63 0.67 32.46
CA VAL A 778 25.42 0.37 31.26
C VAL A 778 24.72 -0.68 30.41
N LYS A 779 24.72 -0.48 29.09
CA LYS A 779 24.27 -1.44 28.07
C LYS A 779 25.48 -2.08 27.40
N SER A 780 25.59 -3.40 27.43
CA SER A 780 26.60 -4.17 26.67
C SER A 780 25.90 -5.07 25.65
N ILE A 781 26.39 -5.09 24.41
CA ILE A 781 25.92 -6.02 23.38
C ILE A 781 26.74 -7.31 23.51
N VAL A 782 26.11 -8.36 24.02
CA VAL A 782 26.77 -9.65 24.29
C VAL A 782 26.56 -10.68 23.18
N GLY A 783 25.63 -10.42 22.27
CA GLY A 783 25.40 -11.30 21.14
C GLY A 783 24.71 -10.60 19.98
N ILE A 784 24.98 -11.09 18.77
CA ILE A 784 24.43 -10.57 17.52
C ILE A 784 23.88 -11.75 16.71
N PHE A 785 22.59 -11.70 16.42
CA PHE A 785 21.92 -12.64 15.52
C PHE A 785 21.85 -12.07 14.11
N GLU A 786 22.56 -12.71 13.19
CA GLU A 786 22.55 -12.39 11.77
C GLU A 786 21.56 -13.30 11.04
N PRO A 787 20.51 -12.76 10.41
CA PRO A 787 19.62 -13.57 9.59
C PRO A 787 20.34 -14.12 8.35
N ASN A 788 20.04 -15.34 7.94
CA ASN A 788 20.66 -15.95 6.76
C ASN A 788 20.28 -15.18 5.50
N ASN A 789 21.23 -14.98 4.58
CA ASN A 789 20.99 -14.25 3.32
C ASN A 789 20.50 -15.11 2.14
N SER A 790 20.42 -16.44 2.30
CA SER A 790 20.00 -17.35 1.23
C SER A 790 18.47 -17.44 1.06
N ILE A 791 18.00 -17.36 -0.19
CA ILE A 791 16.58 -17.47 -0.57
C ILE A 791 16.06 -18.92 -0.42
N ASN A 792 16.94 -19.92 -0.39
CA ASN A 792 16.59 -21.35 -0.41
C ASN A 792 16.24 -21.97 0.97
N ASN A 793 16.21 -21.19 2.05
CA ASN A 793 15.88 -21.74 3.36
C ASN A 793 14.36 -21.94 3.49
N GLN A 794 13.94 -23.16 3.85
CA GLN A 794 12.54 -23.47 4.16
C GLN A 794 12.00 -22.68 5.37
N ASP A 795 12.90 -22.17 6.23
CA ASP A 795 12.56 -21.26 7.33
C ASP A 795 13.05 -19.83 7.02
N PRO A 796 12.14 -18.87 6.77
CA PRO A 796 12.48 -17.48 6.48
C PRO A 796 13.03 -16.70 7.69
N LEU A 797 12.94 -17.25 8.91
CA LEU A 797 13.47 -16.65 10.13
C LEU A 797 14.85 -17.23 10.52
N ALA A 798 15.37 -18.19 9.75
CA ALA A 798 16.67 -18.81 10.03
C ALA A 798 17.82 -17.79 10.01
N GLY A 799 18.76 -17.96 10.92
CA GLY A 799 19.96 -17.14 11.06
C GLY A 799 20.93 -17.78 12.03
N LYS A 800 22.02 -17.06 12.32
CA LYS A 800 23.07 -17.52 13.23
C LYS A 800 23.30 -16.49 14.33
N LEU A 801 23.17 -16.92 15.58
CA LEU A 801 23.56 -16.18 16.76
C LEU A 801 25.07 -16.33 16.98
N LYS A 802 25.77 -15.23 17.13
CA LYS A 802 27.15 -15.17 17.65
C LYS A 802 27.07 -14.56 19.05
N VAL A 803 27.49 -15.30 20.06
CA VAL A 803 27.55 -14.85 21.46
C VAL A 803 29.02 -14.67 21.82
N ASP A 804 29.33 -13.58 22.51
CA ASP A 804 30.64 -13.34 23.11
C ASP A 804 30.54 -13.55 24.63
N ASP A 805 30.98 -14.73 25.07
CA ASP A 805 30.88 -15.15 26.47
C ASP A 805 31.71 -14.26 27.41
N TYR A 806 32.76 -13.60 26.90
CA TYR A 806 33.63 -12.73 27.72
C TYR A 806 32.97 -11.39 28.06
N LEU A 807 31.98 -10.97 27.29
CA LEU A 807 31.22 -9.73 27.53
C LEU A 807 30.05 -9.92 28.49
N ILE A 808 29.70 -11.17 28.82
CA ILE A 808 28.61 -11.49 29.75
C ILE A 808 29.12 -11.41 31.18
N HIS A 809 28.50 -10.56 31.98
CA HIS A 809 28.80 -10.41 33.40
C HIS A 809 27.80 -11.21 34.25
N TRP A 810 28.26 -12.30 34.88
CA TRP A 810 27.45 -13.07 35.83
C TRP A 810 27.61 -12.51 37.24
N LEU A 811 26.49 -12.22 37.91
CA LEU A 811 26.44 -11.72 39.29
C LEU A 811 26.19 -12.83 40.31
N THR A 812 26.32 -14.09 39.88
CA THR A 812 26.23 -15.26 40.75
C THR A 812 27.37 -15.26 41.77
N PRO A 813 27.19 -15.88 42.95
CA PRO A 813 28.22 -15.90 44.00
C PRO A 813 29.55 -16.53 43.56
N ASP A 814 29.51 -17.45 42.58
CA ASP A 814 30.63 -18.15 41.98
C ASP A 814 31.10 -17.52 40.66
N GLY A 815 30.39 -16.54 40.11
CA GLY A 815 30.68 -15.91 38.82
C GLY A 815 30.44 -16.81 37.60
N GLU A 816 29.84 -17.98 37.80
CA GLU A 816 29.56 -18.97 36.77
C GLU A 816 28.14 -18.81 36.20
N ILE A 817 27.90 -19.45 35.05
CA ILE A 817 26.58 -19.45 34.39
C ILE A 817 25.54 -20.07 35.33
N PRO A 818 24.41 -19.37 35.63
CA PRO A 818 23.32 -19.91 36.44
C PRO A 818 22.77 -21.22 35.88
N LYS A 819 22.37 -22.15 36.78
CA LYS A 819 21.62 -23.34 36.38
C LYS A 819 20.16 -22.97 36.11
N ASP A 820 19.53 -23.67 35.17
CA ASP A 820 18.13 -23.42 34.75
C ASP A 820 17.07 -23.96 35.74
N GLY A 821 17.52 -24.66 36.78
CA GLY A 821 16.67 -25.23 37.82
C GLY A 821 16.12 -26.63 37.52
N MET A 822 16.55 -27.27 36.42
CA MET A 822 16.28 -28.69 36.22
C MET A 822 16.93 -29.53 37.32
N ILE A 823 16.14 -30.42 37.89
CA ILE A 823 16.64 -31.46 38.78
C ILE A 823 17.28 -32.52 37.87
N PRO A 824 18.58 -32.83 38.02
CA PRO A 824 19.20 -33.89 37.24
C PRO A 824 18.43 -35.20 37.46
N PRO A 825 18.24 -36.04 36.42
CA PRO A 825 17.55 -37.31 36.58
C PRO A 825 18.21 -38.14 37.68
N PRO A 826 17.44 -38.94 38.45
CA PRO A 826 18.00 -39.74 39.53
C PRO A 826 19.14 -40.62 38.99
N LEU A 827 20.27 -40.59 39.69
CA LEU A 827 21.48 -41.34 39.34
C LEU A 827 21.14 -42.84 39.22
N CYS A 828 21.24 -43.41 38.03
CA CYS A 828 20.98 -44.82 37.81
C CYS A 828 22.14 -45.67 38.34
N LEU A 829 21.97 -46.28 39.51
CA LEU A 829 22.97 -47.16 40.15
C LEU A 829 23.42 -48.34 39.25
N VAL A 830 22.61 -48.69 38.23
CA VAL A 830 22.82 -49.81 37.30
C VAL A 830 23.03 -49.35 35.84
N GLU A 831 23.63 -48.18 35.62
CA GLU A 831 23.85 -47.64 34.27
C GLU A 831 24.61 -48.62 33.35
N GLY A 832 25.62 -49.33 33.87
CA GLY A 832 26.34 -50.36 33.10
C GLY A 832 25.46 -51.55 32.70
N PHE A 833 24.51 -51.93 33.55
CA PHE A 833 23.58 -53.04 33.31
C PHE A 833 22.42 -52.65 32.40
N LYS A 834 21.93 -51.41 32.52
CA LYS A 834 20.99 -50.78 31.58
C LYS A 834 21.57 -50.77 30.16
N ASN A 835 22.82 -50.36 30.01
CA ASN A 835 23.52 -50.32 28.72
C ASN A 835 23.75 -51.73 28.14
N LEU A 836 24.06 -52.73 28.98
CA LEU A 836 24.19 -54.13 28.57
C LEU A 836 22.89 -54.70 27.99
N LEU A 837 21.74 -54.32 28.55
CA LEU A 837 20.42 -54.80 28.14
C LEU A 837 19.77 -53.94 27.02
N GLY A 838 20.38 -52.81 26.65
CA GLY A 838 19.84 -51.91 25.62
C GLY A 838 18.51 -51.25 26.00
N VAL A 839 18.23 -51.11 27.30
CA VAL A 839 16.96 -50.56 27.82
C VAL A 839 17.10 -49.07 28.07
N LYS A 840 16.10 -48.27 27.70
CA LYS A 840 16.14 -46.80 27.83
C LYS A 840 15.90 -46.31 29.26
N ASP A 841 15.02 -47.00 29.99
CA ASP A 841 14.59 -46.58 31.33
C ASP A 841 15.31 -47.34 32.45
N CYS A 842 15.80 -46.60 33.45
CA CYS A 842 16.51 -47.17 34.60
C CYS A 842 15.59 -48.05 35.47
N GLU A 843 14.31 -47.70 35.59
CA GLU A 843 13.33 -48.49 36.35
C GLU A 843 13.15 -49.89 35.76
N ILE A 844 13.07 -49.99 34.43
CA ILE A 844 12.94 -51.26 33.73
C ILE A 844 14.21 -52.10 33.93
N ALA A 845 15.39 -51.49 33.89
CA ALA A 845 16.65 -52.18 34.16
C ALA A 845 16.71 -52.73 35.61
N ILE A 846 16.20 -51.98 36.59
CA ILE A 846 16.12 -52.41 38.00
C ILE A 846 15.13 -53.57 38.16
N VAL A 847 13.95 -53.50 37.51
CA VAL A 847 12.96 -54.60 37.54
C VAL A 847 13.54 -55.87 36.94
N ILE A 848 14.22 -55.77 35.78
CA ILE A 848 14.86 -56.93 35.14
C ILE A 848 15.98 -57.51 36.03
N ALA A 849 16.79 -56.66 36.65
CA ALA A 849 17.83 -57.10 37.59
C ALA A 849 17.24 -57.89 38.77
N ASN A 850 16.14 -57.39 39.35
CA ASN A 850 15.46 -58.04 40.47
C ASN A 850 14.83 -59.37 40.04
N VAL A 851 14.17 -59.44 38.88
CA VAL A 851 13.59 -60.69 38.36
C VAL A 851 14.68 -61.74 38.11
N MET A 852 15.81 -61.36 37.50
CA MET A 852 16.94 -62.27 37.32
C MET A 852 17.55 -62.70 38.65
N GLY A 853 17.64 -61.79 39.62
CA GLY A 853 18.08 -62.10 40.99
C GLY A 853 17.18 -63.13 41.67
N PHE A 854 15.85 -62.96 41.60
CA PHE A 854 14.89 -63.91 42.17
C PHE A 854 14.90 -65.26 41.44
N LEU A 855 15.04 -65.29 40.12
CA LEU A 855 15.19 -66.54 39.37
C LEU A 855 16.49 -67.27 39.71
N PHE A 856 17.60 -66.53 39.89
CA PHE A 856 18.88 -67.09 40.29
C PHE A 856 18.81 -67.67 41.71
N ILE A 857 18.28 -66.92 42.68
CA ILE A 857 18.05 -67.42 44.04
C ILE A 857 17.10 -68.63 44.03
N GLY A 858 16.02 -68.56 43.25
CA GLY A 858 15.06 -69.65 43.10
C GLY A 858 15.70 -70.92 42.53
N SER A 859 16.56 -70.79 41.51
CA SER A 859 17.31 -71.92 40.94
C SER A 859 18.33 -72.49 41.91
N ILE A 860 19.02 -71.67 42.69
CA ILE A 860 19.92 -72.14 43.75
C ILE A 860 19.14 -72.91 44.81
N LEU A 861 18.01 -72.37 45.27
CA LEU A 861 17.14 -73.06 46.23
C LEU A 861 16.60 -74.37 45.66
N LEU A 862 16.24 -74.41 44.38
CA LEU A 862 15.80 -75.63 43.70
C LEU A 862 16.94 -76.66 43.60
N ILE A 863 18.16 -76.23 43.28
CA ILE A 863 19.34 -77.09 43.23
C ILE A 863 19.66 -77.63 44.63
N VAL A 864 19.64 -76.78 45.66
CA VAL A 864 19.82 -77.19 47.06
C VAL A 864 18.73 -78.16 47.49
N PHE A 865 17.47 -77.90 47.11
CA PHE A 865 16.35 -78.80 47.39
C PHE A 865 16.48 -80.14 46.67
N ILE A 866 16.89 -80.15 45.40
CA ILE A 866 17.15 -81.39 44.64
C ILE A 866 18.32 -82.15 45.27
N ARG A 867 19.39 -81.47 45.68
CA ARG A 867 20.53 -82.11 46.34
C ARG A 867 20.16 -82.67 47.71
N PHE A 868 19.38 -81.91 48.49
CA PHE A 868 18.85 -82.35 49.78
C PHE A 868 17.91 -83.54 49.61
N TYR A 869 17.05 -83.50 48.59
CA TYR A 869 16.14 -84.60 48.24
C TYR A 869 16.91 -85.85 47.79
N GLN A 870 17.98 -85.71 47.01
CA GLN A 870 18.86 -86.80 46.62
C GLN A 870 19.58 -87.41 47.83
N ILE A 871 20.12 -86.59 48.74
CA ILE A 871 20.74 -87.06 49.99
C ILE A 871 19.72 -87.81 50.86
N LYS A 872 18.51 -87.26 51.02
CA LYS A 872 17.40 -87.91 51.74
C LYS A 872 16.96 -89.22 51.08
N LYS A 873 16.96 -89.26 49.74
CA LYS A 873 16.63 -90.47 48.97
C LYS A 873 17.71 -91.54 49.15
N ASP A 874 18.98 -91.17 49.15
CA ASP A 874 20.11 -92.08 49.41
C ASP A 874 20.12 -92.58 50.86
N GLU A 875 19.73 -91.75 51.83
CA GLU A 875 19.48 -92.18 53.21
C GLU A 875 18.29 -93.15 53.31
N LEU A 876 17.20 -92.89 52.59
CA LEU A 876 16.03 -93.78 52.53
C LEU A 876 16.33 -95.09 51.80
N GLU A 877 17.16 -95.10 50.76
CA GLU A 877 17.60 -96.32 50.08
C GLU A 877 18.59 -97.13 50.95
N LYS A 878 19.43 -96.47 51.75
CA LYS A 878 20.25 -97.14 52.78
C LYS A 878 19.41 -97.71 53.93
N ILE A 879 18.31 -97.06 54.31
CA ILE A 879 17.34 -97.57 55.30
C ILE A 879 16.48 -98.70 54.71
N LYS A 880 16.20 -98.68 53.40
CA LYS A 880 15.42 -99.71 52.69
C LYS A 880 16.17 -101.05 52.53
N ASN A 881 17.49 -101.04 52.65
CA ASN A 881 18.33 -102.25 52.67
C ASN A 881 18.64 -102.80 54.07
N ASN A 882 18.09 -102.19 55.14
CA ASN A 882 18.15 -102.77 56.49
C ASN A 882 16.79 -103.40 56.85
N ASN A 883 16.84 -104.72 57.01
CA ASN A 883 15.74 -105.63 57.33
C ASN A 883 15.07 -105.32 58.69
N ASP A 884 14.16 -104.35 58.75
CA ASP A 884 13.30 -104.19 59.93
C ASP A 884 11.83 -103.80 59.64
N VAL A 885 11.45 -103.63 58.37
CA VAL A 885 10.06 -103.29 57.98
C VAL A 885 9.14 -104.53 57.87
N LEU A 886 9.70 -105.75 57.90
CA LEU A 886 8.93 -107.00 57.78
C LEU A 886 8.33 -107.50 59.11
N ASN A 887 8.62 -106.85 60.25
CA ASN A 887 8.25 -107.35 61.59
C ASN A 887 6.99 -106.70 62.22
N ILE A 888 6.36 -105.73 61.53
CA ILE A 888 5.15 -105.05 62.02
C ILE A 888 3.87 -105.66 61.41
N ALA A 889 3.93 -106.22 60.19
CA ALA A 889 2.79 -106.86 59.55
C ALA A 889 2.38 -108.19 60.25
N ASN A 890 3.34 -108.95 60.78
CA ASN A 890 3.07 -110.23 61.45
C ASN A 890 2.58 -110.12 62.91
N LYS A 891 2.43 -108.90 63.46
CA LYS A 891 1.88 -108.66 64.81
C LYS A 891 0.42 -108.19 64.82
N LEU A 892 -0.18 -107.91 63.66
CA LEU A 892 -1.56 -107.41 63.54
C LEU A 892 -2.60 -108.51 63.24
N ASP A 893 -2.17 -109.71 62.82
CA ASP A 893 -3.05 -110.88 62.62
C ASP A 893 -3.63 -111.46 63.93
N LYS A 894 -3.11 -111.09 65.10
CA LYS A 894 -3.59 -111.62 66.39
C LYS A 894 -4.88 -110.96 66.92
N TRP A 895 -5.41 -109.96 66.22
CA TRP A 895 -6.54 -109.15 66.71
C TRP A 895 -7.69 -109.02 65.68
N GLU A 896 -7.70 -109.85 64.64
CA GLU A 896 -8.84 -109.95 63.71
C GLU A 896 -9.88 -110.95 64.24
N ILE A 897 -11.12 -110.50 64.40
CA ILE A 897 -12.25 -111.33 64.85
C ILE A 897 -13.17 -111.56 63.66
N ALA A 898 -13.50 -112.83 63.39
CA ALA A 898 -14.41 -113.18 62.32
C ALA A 898 -15.81 -112.55 62.53
N ARG A 899 -16.39 -111.99 61.47
CA ARG A 899 -17.67 -111.26 61.51
C ARG A 899 -18.84 -112.04 62.14
N VAL A 900 -18.80 -113.37 62.06
CA VAL A 900 -19.80 -114.27 62.66
C VAL A 900 -19.79 -114.28 64.19
N ASN A 901 -18.67 -113.90 64.82
CA ASN A 901 -18.49 -113.91 66.27
C ASN A 901 -18.78 -112.54 66.92
N VAL A 902 -19.34 -111.58 66.16
CA VAL A 902 -19.65 -110.22 66.62
C VAL A 902 -21.14 -109.94 66.47
N VAL A 903 -21.85 -109.74 67.58
CA VAL A 903 -23.27 -109.38 67.62
C VAL A 903 -23.39 -107.89 67.90
N ILE A 904 -23.92 -107.14 66.94
CA ILE A 904 -24.09 -105.68 67.05
C ILE A 904 -25.45 -105.38 67.67
N ASN A 905 -25.45 -104.82 68.88
CA ASN A 905 -26.68 -104.59 69.66
C ASN A 905 -27.24 -103.16 69.50
N ARG A 906 -26.42 -102.15 69.19
CA ARG A 906 -26.90 -100.77 68.93
C ARG A 906 -25.88 -99.89 68.20
N LYS A 907 -26.34 -98.88 67.48
CA LYS A 907 -25.50 -97.82 66.91
C LYS A 907 -25.23 -96.74 67.95
N ILE A 908 -23.96 -96.44 68.26
CA ILE A 908 -23.55 -95.52 69.32
C ILE A 908 -23.27 -94.10 68.78
N GLY A 909 -22.84 -93.97 67.51
CA GLY A 909 -22.65 -92.65 66.88
C GLY A 909 -22.04 -92.74 65.49
N GLU A 910 -21.89 -91.58 64.83
CA GLU A 910 -21.14 -91.43 63.57
C GLU A 910 -20.08 -90.35 63.77
N GLY A 911 -18.82 -90.67 63.48
CA GLY A 911 -17.71 -89.73 63.48
C GLY A 911 -17.13 -89.56 62.07
N ALA A 912 -16.17 -88.64 61.91
CA ALA A 912 -15.56 -88.28 60.62
C ALA A 912 -14.88 -89.45 59.86
N PHE A 913 -14.74 -90.61 60.49
CA PHE A 913 -14.15 -91.82 59.91
C PHE A 913 -15.11 -93.03 59.87
N GLY A 914 -16.41 -92.83 60.13
CA GLY A 914 -17.47 -93.83 59.97
C GLY A 914 -18.36 -94.04 61.20
N TYR A 915 -19.23 -95.04 61.11
CA TYR A 915 -20.19 -95.41 62.15
C TYR A 915 -19.56 -96.24 63.28
N VAL A 916 -19.90 -95.90 64.52
CA VAL A 916 -19.51 -96.63 65.73
C VAL A 916 -20.71 -97.45 66.21
N TYR A 917 -20.51 -98.75 66.36
CA TYR A 917 -21.52 -99.69 66.85
C TYR A 917 -21.08 -100.29 68.19
N GLY A 918 -22.03 -100.43 69.12
CA GLY A 918 -21.86 -101.19 70.35
C GLY A 918 -22.42 -102.59 70.20
N GLY A 919 -21.66 -103.59 70.62
CA GLY A 919 -22.01 -105.00 70.51
C GLY A 919 -21.16 -105.87 71.40
N GLU A 920 -21.47 -107.16 71.41
CA GLU A 920 -20.73 -108.20 72.12
C GLU A 920 -19.95 -109.05 71.11
N ALA A 921 -18.74 -109.49 71.48
CA ALA A 921 -17.93 -110.36 70.65
C ALA A 921 -17.52 -111.61 71.44
N PHE A 922 -17.65 -112.77 70.81
CA PHE A 922 -17.27 -114.06 71.37
C PHE A 922 -15.83 -114.43 70.94
N PHE A 923 -14.96 -114.70 71.91
CA PHE A 923 -13.60 -115.20 71.69
C PHE A 923 -13.53 -116.67 72.11
N ASP A 924 -12.87 -117.49 71.31
CA ASP A 924 -12.89 -118.96 71.36
C ASP A 924 -12.90 -119.59 72.77
N GLY A 925 -13.95 -120.36 73.06
CA GLY A 925 -13.89 -121.53 73.95
C GLY A 925 -14.13 -121.36 75.46
N SER A 926 -14.51 -120.19 75.99
CA SER A 926 -14.89 -120.10 77.42
C SER A 926 -16.03 -119.11 77.68
N SER A 927 -17.09 -119.62 78.32
CA SER A 927 -18.36 -118.95 78.58
C SER A 927 -18.25 -117.90 79.69
N ARG A 928 -17.70 -116.72 79.37
CA ARG A 928 -17.83 -115.50 80.18
C ARG A 928 -17.82 -114.26 79.28
N CYS A 929 -18.97 -113.60 79.18
CA CYS A 929 -19.17 -112.41 78.34
C CYS A 929 -18.42 -111.20 78.95
N LYS A 930 -17.54 -110.55 78.18
CA LYS A 930 -16.81 -109.34 78.59
C LYS A 930 -17.32 -108.14 77.79
N ASN A 931 -17.87 -107.14 78.50
CA ASN A 931 -18.26 -105.86 77.91
C ASN A 931 -17.03 -105.14 77.33
N LEU A 932 -17.02 -104.93 76.02
CA LEU A 932 -16.00 -104.17 75.30
C LEU A 932 -16.27 -102.67 75.50
N LYS A 933 -15.50 -102.03 76.40
CA LYS A 933 -15.58 -100.58 76.68
C LYS A 933 -14.70 -99.71 75.78
N ASN A 934 -14.01 -100.27 74.77
CA ASN A 934 -13.10 -99.52 73.91
C ASN A 934 -13.41 -99.68 72.42
N TRP A 935 -13.08 -98.62 71.67
CA TRP A 935 -13.57 -98.27 70.34
C TRP A 935 -12.90 -99.10 69.24
N PHE A 936 -13.70 -99.74 68.38
CA PHE A 936 -13.20 -100.43 67.17
C PHE A 936 -13.86 -99.85 65.92
N TYR A 937 -13.05 -99.62 64.88
CA TYR A 937 -13.47 -99.13 63.57
C TYR A 937 -13.50 -100.27 62.55
N ILE A 938 -14.57 -100.36 61.74
CA ILE A 938 -14.68 -101.30 60.62
C ILE A 938 -14.66 -100.50 59.32
N ARG A 939 -13.61 -100.64 58.50
CA ARG A 939 -13.46 -99.93 57.22
C ARG A 939 -13.80 -100.83 56.03
N ARG A 940 -14.77 -100.44 55.21
CA ARG A 940 -15.07 -101.07 53.91
C ARG A 940 -14.14 -100.50 52.83
N LYS A 941 -13.51 -101.37 52.05
CA LYS A 941 -12.61 -101.03 50.92
C LYS A 941 -13.44 -100.81 49.65
N THR A 942 -13.42 -99.62 49.06
CA THR A 942 -13.96 -99.36 47.70
C THR A 942 -12.94 -98.63 46.85
N ARG A 943 -12.79 -99.09 45.59
CA ARG A 943 -11.76 -98.74 44.60
C ARG A 943 -12.10 -97.45 43.83
N PHE A 944 -11.04 -96.79 43.36
CA PHE A 944 -10.94 -95.60 42.49
C PHE A 944 -11.69 -95.67 41.15
N SER A 945 -12.05 -94.49 40.61
CA SER A 945 -12.08 -94.20 39.16
C SER A 945 -11.87 -92.70 38.88
N GLN A 946 -10.96 -92.40 37.96
CA GLN A 946 -10.56 -91.09 37.43
C GLN A 946 -11.62 -90.43 36.52
N ARG A 947 -11.61 -89.09 36.41
CA ARG A 947 -11.62 -88.40 35.09
C ARG A 947 -11.12 -86.94 35.15
N SER A 948 -10.28 -86.64 34.17
CA SER A 948 -9.70 -85.36 33.69
C SER A 948 -10.76 -84.31 33.28
N ARG A 949 -10.51 -83.01 33.02
CA ARG A 949 -9.38 -82.29 32.38
C ARG A 949 -9.71 -80.77 32.39
N SER A 950 -8.70 -79.87 32.43
CA SER A 950 -8.52 -78.59 31.67
C SER A 950 -9.63 -77.52 31.59
N TYR A 951 -9.44 -76.21 31.46
CA TYR A 951 -8.37 -75.19 31.53
C TYR A 951 -9.08 -73.80 31.45
N GLU A 952 -8.28 -72.71 31.45
CA GLU A 952 -8.56 -71.29 31.06
C GLU A 952 -8.92 -70.31 32.20
N THR A 953 -7.95 -69.55 32.75
CA THR A 953 -7.36 -68.24 32.32
C THR A 953 -8.37 -67.11 32.12
N ILE A 954 -8.40 -66.18 33.08
CA ILE A 954 -7.83 -64.80 33.06
C ILE A 954 -8.76 -63.82 32.34
#